data_AF-A0AA97EG31-F1
#
_entry.id   AF-A0AA97EG31-F1
#
_cell.length_a   1.000
_cell.length_b   1.000
_cell.length_c   1.000
_cell.angle_alpha   90.00
_cell.angle_beta   90.00
_cell.angle_gamma   90.00
#
_symmetry.space_group_name_H-M   'P 1'
#
loop_
_entity.id
_entity.type
_entity.pdbx_description
1 polymer ?
#
loop_
_entity_poly.entity_id
_entity_poly.type
_entity_poly.pdbx_seq_one_letter_code
_entity_poly.pdbx_strand_id
1 'polypeptide(L)'
;MIQCSNPTCRAASTPPASRCKVCGTPLLYRFLLAVGEGARSLRSGTLVAGRFLVWRDRLWLDTRPDTPPPSLEKILPPVMVYLKLFYLAQHVPRPYAYLIPEETGLATPVLLLDAAPIATRLKGNLESSSPQSPEQIEAMLLPNLSQAWASGSALRQLNWLRQVASLWPALADQQVASTLLNLDDLRVDGALLRLTTLVTDETPPALSALELPWRKLVATAQPAVQEYLGWVVKALRDGKITTAADLEADLEGALQTLGQGLLVTIDWAAGTDQGPTRDRNEDACYPDGESRQQRLTGSAIGVDPPPLLLVCDGIGGHEQGSVASQTAIKLLQQELEPLTQQPHLPPAAIAQRLKQAIILANDAISARNNDEQRSARARMGTTVVVTLVHFPYVSIAHIGDSRAYRISPHTCYQITVDDDVASREAQMGYALYSEAVQLPSGGALIQALGISDSGYLYPSVQHLLLDDPALLLLCSDGLSDYDRVEALAPHLVAPLTATAGPLGTAIAELIQQANRLNGHDNVTVGLMRFIPQVATLPSLPASSLKQAPVPSQLAATGAAGHAPPPTTRLVAPAAATAPAARPGRAGFPWAAFLGGMAVVLAALGATGWFLSRRQSSAMAIQPLTTDWPIPALAGQPLPSSALAATVEIPIGSFWQATNAGDGRDLDLRQQPGEAAGLTEPGPTEPPAVAIGSIVRVISRQTTADNTDWVRLQICSIPSGDSLEQAPQETDLSEPLANNPDLSQRLSTPGDEGWMQTRQLYRATAFLELVTPTQAGRCVP
;
A
#
# COMPACT_ATOMS: atom_id res chain seq x y z
N MET A 1 -9.25 22.64 12.59
CA MET A 1 -7.83 22.66 13.04
C MET A 1 -7.31 21.25 12.89
N ILE A 2 -6.08 21.05 12.41
CA ILE A 2 -5.45 19.71 12.33
C ILE A 2 -5.00 19.30 13.74
N GLN A 3 -5.28 18.06 14.12
CA GLN A 3 -4.81 17.50 15.37
C GLN A 3 -3.36 17.00 15.23
N CYS A 4 -2.50 17.36 16.20
CA CYS A 4 -1.15 16.81 16.24
C CYS A 4 -1.18 15.29 16.48
N SER A 5 -0.46 14.54 15.65
CA SER A 5 -0.33 13.07 15.73
C SER A 5 0.50 12.61 16.92
N ASN A 6 1.28 13.48 17.57
CA ASN A 6 2.01 13.13 18.77
C ASN A 6 1.01 12.82 19.92
N PRO A 7 0.97 11.57 20.42
CA PRO A 7 -0.03 11.13 21.38
C PRO A 7 0.04 11.86 22.72
N THR A 8 1.21 12.41 23.07
CA THR A 8 1.40 13.20 24.30
C THR A 8 1.02 14.67 24.15
N CYS A 9 0.98 15.18 22.92
CA CYS A 9 0.68 16.58 22.64
C CYS A 9 -0.79 16.77 22.27
N ARG A 10 -1.26 16.07 21.22
CA ARG A 10 -2.62 16.16 20.66
C ARG A 10 -3.13 17.59 20.38
N ALA A 11 -2.25 18.60 20.39
CA ALA A 11 -2.64 19.99 20.25
C ALA A 11 -3.19 20.28 18.86
N ALA A 12 -4.26 21.07 18.82
CA ALA A 12 -4.86 21.54 17.58
C ALA A 12 -3.97 22.63 16.95
N SER A 13 -3.69 22.49 15.67
CA SER A 13 -2.92 23.45 14.88
C SER A 13 -3.77 23.99 13.74
N THR A 14 -3.68 25.29 13.50
CA THR A 14 -4.39 25.92 12.37
C THR A 14 -3.55 25.72 11.10
N PRO A 15 -4.09 25.05 10.06
CA PRO A 15 -3.45 25.03 8.76
C PRO A 15 -3.24 26.45 8.22
N PRO A 16 -2.22 26.72 7.38
CA PRO A 16 -1.34 25.75 6.72
C PRO A 16 -0.04 25.43 7.48
N ALA A 17 0.04 25.55 8.80
CA ALA A 17 1.27 25.27 9.55
C ALA A 17 1.86 23.88 9.24
N SER A 18 3.15 23.77 8.96
CA SER A 18 3.80 22.47 8.67
C SER A 18 4.12 21.66 9.94
N ARG A 19 4.24 22.33 11.09
CA ARG A 19 4.60 21.73 12.39
C ARG A 19 3.66 22.18 13.49
N CYS A 20 3.48 21.31 14.48
CA CYS A 20 2.77 21.63 15.71
C CYS A 20 3.50 22.74 16.47
N LYS A 21 2.80 23.84 16.78
CA LYS A 21 3.39 24.97 17.51
C LYS A 21 3.76 24.64 18.96
N VAL A 22 3.22 23.57 19.52
CA VAL A 22 3.42 23.17 20.93
C VAL A 22 4.64 22.25 21.08
N CYS A 23 4.71 21.17 20.29
CA CYS A 23 5.76 20.16 20.43
C CYS A 23 6.73 20.07 19.23
N GLY A 24 6.51 20.84 18.16
CA GLY A 24 7.36 20.81 16.97
C GLY A 24 7.17 19.60 16.04
N THR A 25 6.31 18.63 16.40
CA THR A 25 5.97 17.45 15.57
C THR A 25 5.45 17.89 14.20
N PRO A 26 6.03 17.39 13.10
CA PRO A 26 5.48 17.56 11.75
C PRO A 26 4.00 17.16 11.73
N LEU A 27 3.17 18.01 11.13
CA LEU A 27 1.74 17.73 11.04
C LEU A 27 1.48 16.83 9.84
N LEU A 28 0.66 15.80 10.05
CA LEU A 28 0.23 14.90 8.98
C LEU A 28 -0.84 15.61 8.15
N TYR A 29 -0.60 15.74 6.86
CA TYR A 29 -1.55 16.32 5.91
C TYR A 29 -2.05 15.23 4.97
N ARG A 30 -3.36 14.95 5.00
CA ARG A 30 -4.03 14.06 4.05
C ARG A 30 -5.10 14.86 3.31
N PHE A 31 -4.74 15.29 2.09
CA PHE A 31 -5.67 15.99 1.21
C PHE A 31 -6.47 14.99 0.38
N LEU A 32 -7.77 15.21 0.31
CA LEU A 32 -8.74 14.34 -0.32
C LEU A 32 -9.44 15.10 -1.44
N LEU A 33 -9.80 14.39 -2.51
CA LEU A 33 -10.64 14.92 -3.56
C LEU A 33 -12.09 14.54 -3.29
N ALA A 34 -12.95 15.54 -3.12
CA ALA A 34 -14.38 15.34 -2.91
C ALA A 34 -15.12 15.25 -4.24
N VAL A 35 -15.87 14.17 -4.42
CA VAL A 35 -16.66 13.86 -5.62
C VAL A 35 -18.13 13.71 -5.24
N GLY A 36 -19.00 14.33 -6.05
CA GLY A 36 -20.44 14.43 -5.81
C GLY A 36 -20.93 15.85 -6.10
N GLU A 37 -22.22 16.01 -6.42
CA GLU A 37 -22.80 17.32 -6.73
C GLU A 37 -22.67 18.31 -5.56
N GLY A 38 -22.85 17.82 -4.33
CA GLY A 38 -22.79 18.61 -3.10
C GLY A 38 -21.38 19.09 -2.74
N ALA A 39 -20.33 18.50 -3.32
CA ALA A 39 -18.95 18.85 -2.98
C ALA A 39 -18.55 20.25 -3.49
N ARG A 40 -19.09 20.68 -4.63
CA ARG A 40 -18.69 21.94 -5.32
C ARG A 40 -19.35 23.19 -4.72
N SER A 41 -20.44 23.04 -3.98
CA SER A 41 -21.24 24.16 -3.47
C SER A 41 -20.78 24.67 -2.09
N LEU A 42 -19.92 23.91 -1.40
CA LEU A 42 -19.46 24.26 -0.05
C LEU A 42 -18.39 25.35 -0.06
N ARG A 43 -18.45 26.24 0.93
CA ARG A 43 -17.49 27.35 1.07
C ARG A 43 -16.18 26.85 1.67
N SER A 44 -15.07 27.38 1.18
CA SER A 44 -13.75 27.13 1.80
C SER A 44 -13.77 27.51 3.29
N GLY A 45 -13.15 26.70 4.14
CA GLY A 45 -13.18 26.83 5.60
C GLY A 45 -14.33 26.11 6.30
N THR A 46 -15.29 25.54 5.56
CA THR A 46 -16.39 24.74 6.13
C THR A 46 -15.83 23.43 6.69
N LEU A 47 -16.22 23.08 7.92
CA LEU A 47 -15.91 21.79 8.54
C LEU A 47 -17.13 20.88 8.40
N VAL A 48 -16.97 19.79 7.65
CA VAL A 48 -18.01 18.79 7.40
C VAL A 48 -17.80 17.59 8.33
N ALA A 49 -18.89 17.07 8.91
CA ALA A 49 -18.88 15.93 9.84
C ALA A 49 -17.87 16.07 11.00
N GLY A 50 -17.58 17.31 11.43
CA GLY A 50 -16.59 17.59 12.47
C GLY A 50 -15.16 17.10 12.16
N ARG A 51 -14.84 16.81 10.89
CA ARG A 51 -13.55 16.20 10.51
C ARG A 51 -12.96 16.74 9.21
N PHE A 52 -13.77 16.89 8.17
CA PHE A 52 -13.26 17.20 6.84
C PHE A 52 -13.37 18.69 6.58
N LEU A 53 -12.23 19.38 6.49
CA LEU A 53 -12.17 20.80 6.21
C LEU A 53 -12.17 21.03 4.69
N VAL A 54 -13.15 21.77 4.18
CA VAL A 54 -13.16 22.22 2.79
C VAL A 54 -12.02 23.21 2.59
N TRP A 55 -10.95 22.78 1.91
CA TRP A 55 -9.75 23.60 1.70
C TRP A 55 -10.01 24.63 0.61
N ARG A 56 -10.44 24.16 -0.57
CA ARG A 56 -10.90 24.95 -1.71
C ARG A 56 -11.57 24.08 -2.76
N ASP A 57 -12.68 24.55 -3.34
CA ASP A 57 -13.42 23.80 -4.37
C ASP A 57 -13.63 22.33 -3.93
N ARG A 58 -13.17 21.35 -4.72
CA ARG A 58 -13.25 19.91 -4.41
C ARG A 58 -12.09 19.38 -3.56
N LEU A 59 -11.13 20.22 -3.18
CA LEU A 59 -9.98 19.81 -2.37
C LEU A 59 -10.33 19.94 -0.89
N TRP A 60 -10.39 18.83 -0.19
CA TRP A 60 -10.73 18.75 1.23
C TRP A 60 -9.52 18.24 2.01
N LEU A 61 -9.46 18.53 3.30
CA LEU A 61 -8.40 18.14 4.20
C LEU A 61 -9.00 17.33 5.35
N ASP A 62 -8.48 16.12 5.57
CA ASP A 62 -8.75 15.41 6.80
C ASP A 62 -7.99 16.07 7.97
N THR A 63 -8.71 16.50 8.99
CA THR A 63 -8.11 17.14 10.17
C THR A 63 -7.63 16.14 11.24
N ARG A 64 -7.97 14.85 11.08
CA ARG A 64 -7.60 13.76 11.99
C ARG A 64 -7.10 12.51 11.22
N PRO A 65 -6.08 12.65 10.35
CA PRO A 65 -5.64 11.58 9.46
C PRO A 65 -4.99 10.39 10.19
N ASP A 66 -4.63 10.56 11.46
CA ASP A 66 -4.08 9.53 12.35
C ASP A 66 -5.15 8.62 12.97
N THR A 67 -6.43 8.96 12.79
CA THR A 67 -7.56 8.12 13.21
C THR A 67 -8.34 7.67 11.98
N PRO A 68 -8.81 6.42 11.90
CA PRO A 68 -9.54 5.96 10.73
C PRO A 68 -10.86 6.74 10.55
N PRO A 69 -11.32 6.97 9.29
CA PRO A 69 -12.63 7.55 9.03
C PRO A 69 -13.77 6.65 9.54
N PRO A 70 -14.98 7.22 9.76
CA PRO A 70 -16.16 6.42 10.07
C PRO A 70 -16.35 5.34 9.02
N SER A 71 -16.61 4.12 9.48
CA SER A 71 -16.70 2.99 8.58
C SER A 71 -18.07 2.88 7.91
N LEU A 72 -18.10 2.35 6.69
CA LEU A 72 -19.31 2.12 5.92
C LEU A 72 -20.02 0.85 6.35
N GLU A 73 -21.31 1.00 6.68
CA GLU A 73 -22.21 -0.12 6.87
C GLU A 73 -22.52 -0.86 5.56
N LYS A 74 -22.24 -0.33 4.37
CA LYS A 74 -22.30 -1.11 3.14
C LYS A 74 -21.46 -0.46 2.06
N ILE A 75 -20.74 -1.26 1.28
CA ILE A 75 -20.09 -0.76 0.07
C ILE A 75 -21.18 -0.47 -0.96
N LEU A 76 -21.35 0.81 -1.27
CA LEU A 76 -22.35 1.29 -2.22
C LEU A 76 -21.86 1.14 -3.66
N PRO A 77 -22.76 1.03 -4.66
CA PRO A 77 -22.38 0.84 -6.06
C PRO A 77 -21.34 1.86 -6.60
N PRO A 78 -21.44 3.17 -6.31
CA PRO A 78 -20.43 4.14 -6.76
C PRO A 78 -19.03 3.90 -6.18
N VAL A 79 -18.94 3.33 -4.99
CA VAL A 79 -17.68 3.00 -4.31
C VAL A 79 -17.09 1.69 -4.87
N MET A 80 -17.95 0.70 -5.10
CA MET A 80 -17.57 -0.62 -5.62
C MET A 80 -16.78 -0.55 -6.93
N VAL A 81 -17.12 0.40 -7.82
CA VAL A 81 -16.41 0.58 -9.09
C VAL A 81 -14.93 0.95 -8.86
N TYR A 82 -14.65 1.86 -7.93
CA TYR A 82 -13.27 2.22 -7.58
C TYR A 82 -12.51 1.05 -6.94
N LEU A 83 -13.18 0.29 -6.08
CA LEU A 83 -12.60 -0.88 -5.40
C LEU A 83 -12.21 -1.99 -6.39
N LYS A 84 -13.04 -2.25 -7.40
CA LYS A 84 -12.71 -3.20 -8.49
C LYS A 84 -11.53 -2.73 -9.36
N LEU A 85 -11.27 -1.43 -9.41
CA LEU A 85 -10.14 -0.82 -10.13
C LEU A 85 -8.96 -0.51 -9.19
N PHE A 86 -8.97 -1.00 -7.95
CA PHE A 86 -7.95 -0.69 -6.95
C PHE A 86 -6.53 -1.13 -7.36
N TYR A 87 -6.40 -2.19 -8.16
CA TYR A 87 -5.13 -2.61 -8.73
C TYR A 87 -4.52 -1.57 -9.71
N LEU A 88 -5.30 -0.57 -10.14
CA LEU A 88 -4.85 0.56 -10.96
C LEU A 88 -4.57 1.82 -10.11
N ALA A 89 -4.20 1.68 -8.83
CA ALA A 89 -4.01 2.80 -7.89
C ALA A 89 -3.08 3.94 -8.37
N GLN A 90 -2.15 3.65 -9.29
CA GLN A 90 -1.34 4.68 -9.95
C GLN A 90 -2.17 5.67 -10.78
N HIS A 91 -3.27 5.21 -11.39
CA HIS A 91 -4.15 6.01 -12.25
C HIS A 91 -5.48 6.36 -11.58
N VAL A 92 -6.03 5.44 -10.79
CA VAL A 92 -7.37 5.56 -10.19
C VAL A 92 -7.24 5.93 -8.72
N PRO A 93 -7.86 7.03 -8.26
CA PRO A 93 -7.80 7.42 -6.86
C PRO A 93 -8.60 6.45 -5.98
N ARG A 94 -8.25 6.37 -4.70
CA ARG A 94 -8.77 5.35 -3.77
C ARG A 94 -9.90 5.89 -2.91
N PRO A 95 -11.02 5.18 -2.74
CA PRO A 95 -12.06 5.57 -1.79
C PRO A 95 -11.52 5.63 -0.36
N TYR A 96 -11.73 6.76 0.31
CA TYR A 96 -11.26 7.01 1.67
C TYR A 96 -12.39 7.06 2.68
N ALA A 97 -13.46 7.79 2.35
CA ALA A 97 -14.67 7.90 3.16
C ALA A 97 -15.85 8.25 2.25
N TYR A 98 -17.05 7.84 2.63
CA TYR A 98 -18.28 8.20 1.93
C TYR A 98 -19.24 8.86 2.91
N LEU A 99 -19.57 10.13 2.65
CA LEU A 99 -20.35 10.97 3.53
C LEU A 99 -21.81 10.95 3.11
N ILE A 100 -22.67 10.52 4.02
CA ILE A 100 -24.11 10.35 3.78
C ILE A 100 -24.84 11.61 4.32
N PRO A 101 -25.79 12.21 3.57
CA PRO A 101 -26.53 13.41 3.98
C PRO A 101 -27.09 13.38 5.40
N GLU A 102 -27.73 12.28 5.79
CA GLU A 102 -28.43 12.09 7.06
C GLU A 102 -27.50 12.25 8.27
N GLU A 103 -26.22 11.88 8.11
CA GLU A 103 -25.21 11.90 9.17
C GLU A 103 -24.39 13.20 9.18
N THR A 104 -24.32 13.89 8.04
CA THR A 104 -23.34 14.97 7.82
C THR A 104 -23.95 16.34 7.60
N GLY A 105 -25.27 16.42 7.41
CA GLY A 105 -25.99 17.66 7.08
C GLY A 105 -25.70 18.17 5.66
N LEU A 106 -25.11 17.32 4.80
CA LEU A 106 -24.91 17.62 3.38
C LEU A 106 -26.23 17.47 2.61
N ALA A 107 -26.36 18.17 1.48
CA ALA A 107 -27.55 18.05 0.62
C ALA A 107 -27.56 16.77 -0.22
N THR A 108 -26.38 16.29 -0.62
CA THR A 108 -26.18 15.08 -1.42
C THR A 108 -24.94 14.34 -0.91
N PRO A 109 -24.84 13.02 -1.14
CA PRO A 109 -23.69 12.26 -0.68
C PRO A 109 -22.40 12.71 -1.36
N VAL A 110 -21.29 12.61 -0.62
CA VAL A 110 -19.95 12.98 -1.09
C VAL A 110 -18.98 11.83 -0.86
N LEU A 111 -18.35 11.35 -1.94
CA LEU A 111 -17.24 10.41 -1.88
C LEU A 111 -15.93 11.19 -1.75
N LEU A 112 -15.14 10.88 -0.72
CA LEU A 112 -13.80 11.40 -0.54
C LEU A 112 -12.78 10.39 -1.06
N LEU A 113 -11.92 10.86 -1.96
CA LEU A 113 -10.91 10.06 -2.63
C LEU A 113 -9.50 10.47 -2.15
N ASP A 114 -8.73 9.50 -1.69
CA ASP A 114 -7.31 9.62 -1.37
C ASP A 114 -6.46 9.14 -2.57
N ALA A 115 -5.14 9.33 -2.48
CA ALA A 115 -4.19 9.14 -3.58
C ALA A 115 -4.63 9.88 -4.86
N ALA A 116 -5.41 10.95 -4.73
CA ALA A 116 -5.88 11.78 -5.83
C ALA A 116 -4.72 12.59 -6.45
N PRO A 117 -4.86 13.12 -7.68
CA PRO A 117 -3.83 13.92 -8.36
C PRO A 117 -3.68 15.32 -7.73
N ILE A 118 -3.20 15.34 -6.49
CA ILE A 118 -3.00 16.53 -5.65
C ILE A 118 -1.49 16.69 -5.41
N ALA A 119 -0.94 17.81 -5.83
CA ALA A 119 0.40 18.23 -5.46
C ALA A 119 0.40 18.89 -4.08
N THR A 120 1.35 18.52 -3.23
CA THR A 120 1.57 19.16 -1.92
C THR A 120 2.99 19.70 -1.85
N ARG A 121 3.17 20.91 -1.31
CA ARG A 121 4.49 21.55 -1.19
C ARG A 121 4.65 22.30 0.10
N LEU A 122 5.87 22.28 0.64
CA LEU A 122 6.30 23.21 1.67
C LEU A 122 6.66 24.54 1.02
N LYS A 123 6.01 25.61 1.47
CA LYS A 123 6.35 26.99 1.17
C LYS A 123 7.22 27.51 2.30
N GLY A 124 8.52 27.55 2.05
CA GLY A 124 9.56 28.16 2.87
C GLY A 124 10.59 28.84 1.98
N ASN A 125 11.25 29.90 2.44
CA ASN A 125 12.16 30.73 1.64
C ASN A 125 13.39 29.92 1.19
N LEU A 126 13.34 29.35 -0.02
CA LEU A 126 14.54 28.82 -0.70
C LEU A 126 15.51 29.94 -1.13
N GLU A 127 15.10 31.21 -1.09
CA GLU A 127 15.89 32.35 -1.61
C GLU A 127 16.10 33.53 -0.63
N SER A 128 15.72 33.44 0.65
CA SER A 128 15.97 34.56 1.59
C SER A 128 16.57 34.11 2.91
N SER A 129 17.71 34.69 3.26
CA SER A 129 18.47 34.58 4.50
C SER A 129 17.78 35.16 5.76
N SER A 130 16.44 35.10 5.84
CA SER A 130 15.67 35.54 7.01
C SER A 130 15.04 34.35 7.74
N PRO A 131 15.51 33.97 8.95
CA PRO A 131 15.14 32.71 9.63
C PRO A 131 13.74 32.64 10.27
N GLN A 132 12.79 33.51 9.94
CA GLN A 132 11.61 33.75 10.82
C GLN A 132 10.21 33.58 10.20
N SER A 133 10.09 33.13 8.95
CA SER A 133 8.77 32.82 8.36
C SER A 133 8.43 31.34 8.59
N PRO A 134 7.30 31.00 9.25
CA PRO A 134 6.93 29.60 9.46
C PRO A 134 6.65 28.91 8.13
N GLU A 135 7.19 27.70 7.93
CA GLU A 135 6.90 26.85 6.79
C GLU A 135 5.40 26.55 6.70
N GLN A 136 4.84 26.73 5.50
CA GLN A 136 3.42 26.50 5.23
C GLN A 136 3.19 25.41 4.20
N ILE A 137 2.20 24.56 4.39
CA ILE A 137 1.78 23.54 3.43
C ILE A 137 0.79 24.15 2.44
N GLU A 138 1.09 24.02 1.15
CA GLU A 138 0.14 24.31 0.07
C GLU A 138 -0.22 23.03 -0.66
N ALA A 139 -1.50 22.88 -1.05
CA ALA A 139 -1.99 21.73 -1.81
C ALA A 139 -2.86 22.17 -2.98
N MET A 140 -2.58 21.68 -4.19
CA MET A 140 -3.29 22.02 -5.43
C MET A 140 -3.55 20.80 -6.30
N LEU A 141 -4.63 20.82 -7.09
CA LEU A 141 -4.81 19.80 -8.13
C LEU A 141 -3.72 19.95 -9.20
N LEU A 142 -3.23 18.82 -9.67
CA LEU A 142 -2.31 18.76 -10.80
C LEU A 142 -2.94 19.35 -12.09
N PRO A 143 -2.13 19.80 -13.05
CA PRO A 143 -2.66 20.28 -14.33
C PRO A 143 -3.44 19.18 -15.04
N ASN A 144 -4.50 19.57 -15.75
CA ASN A 144 -5.17 18.61 -16.64
C ASN A 144 -4.34 18.36 -17.90
N LEU A 145 -4.67 17.29 -18.62
CA LEU A 145 -3.96 16.88 -19.82
C LEU A 145 -3.97 17.99 -20.88
N SER A 146 -5.10 18.68 -21.06
CA SER A 146 -5.23 19.78 -22.03
C SER A 146 -4.28 20.96 -21.73
N GLN A 147 -4.12 21.33 -20.46
CA GLN A 147 -3.20 22.38 -20.00
C GLN A 147 -1.73 21.99 -20.15
N ALA A 148 -1.39 20.73 -19.86
CA ALA A 148 -0.01 20.25 -19.90
C ALA A 148 0.45 19.75 -21.28
N TRP A 149 -0.48 19.55 -22.22
CA TRP A 149 -0.20 18.90 -23.50
C TRP A 149 0.94 19.57 -24.28
N ALA A 150 0.82 20.89 -24.53
CA ALA A 150 1.75 21.62 -25.38
C ALA A 150 3.17 21.73 -24.79
N SER A 151 3.30 21.69 -23.46
CA SER A 151 4.60 21.72 -22.76
C SER A 151 5.20 20.33 -22.55
N GLY A 152 4.43 19.25 -22.77
CA GLY A 152 4.90 17.88 -22.71
C GLY A 152 5.93 17.56 -23.81
N SER A 153 6.90 16.71 -23.48
CA SER A 153 7.84 16.15 -24.47
C SER A 153 7.09 15.27 -25.48
N ALA A 154 7.70 14.99 -26.63
CA ALA A 154 7.11 14.10 -27.63
C ALA A 154 6.86 12.69 -27.06
N LEU A 155 7.80 12.17 -26.26
CA LEU A 155 7.66 10.91 -25.55
C LEU A 155 6.51 10.97 -24.53
N ARG A 156 6.39 12.07 -23.78
CA ARG A 156 5.32 12.26 -22.79
C ARG A 156 3.94 12.25 -23.42
N GLN A 157 3.79 12.97 -24.53
CA GLN A 157 2.54 13.06 -25.27
C GLN A 157 2.09 11.68 -25.74
N LEU A 158 3.00 10.87 -26.32
CA LEU A 158 2.67 9.49 -26.68
C LEU A 158 2.32 8.63 -25.47
N ASN A 159 3.08 8.75 -24.37
CA ASN A 159 2.89 7.95 -23.17
C ASN A 159 1.56 8.21 -22.46
N TRP A 160 1.12 9.47 -22.38
CA TRP A 160 -0.20 9.79 -21.86
C TRP A 160 -1.32 9.14 -22.69
N LEU A 161 -1.22 9.19 -24.02
CA LEU A 161 -2.20 8.55 -24.90
C LEU A 161 -2.11 7.02 -24.82
N ARG A 162 -0.92 6.45 -24.63
CA ARG A 162 -0.71 5.02 -24.41
C ARG A 162 -1.37 4.56 -23.12
N GLN A 163 -1.27 5.33 -22.05
CA GLN A 163 -1.96 5.05 -20.79
C GLN A 163 -3.49 5.14 -20.92
N VAL A 164 -4.00 6.08 -21.72
CA VAL A 164 -5.44 6.09 -22.07
C VAL A 164 -5.85 4.79 -22.77
N ALA A 165 -5.05 4.31 -23.73
CA ALA A 165 -5.32 3.06 -24.42
C ALA A 165 -5.26 1.84 -23.49
N SER A 166 -4.27 1.76 -22.60
CA SER A 166 -4.12 0.64 -21.66
C SER A 166 -5.20 0.61 -20.57
N LEU A 167 -5.72 1.77 -20.17
CA LEU A 167 -6.82 1.88 -19.20
C LEU A 167 -8.18 1.53 -19.80
N TRP A 168 -8.34 1.69 -21.11
CA TRP A 168 -9.65 1.55 -21.79
C TRP A 168 -10.38 0.23 -21.48
N PRO A 169 -9.75 -0.97 -21.58
CA PRO A 169 -10.46 -2.23 -21.34
C PRO A 169 -11.03 -2.33 -19.92
N ALA A 170 -10.21 -2.03 -18.91
CA ALA A 170 -10.62 -2.11 -17.51
C ALA A 170 -11.77 -1.14 -17.18
N LEU A 171 -11.71 0.08 -17.72
CA LEU A 171 -12.77 1.07 -17.51
C LEU A 171 -14.04 0.73 -18.29
N ALA A 172 -13.93 0.18 -19.51
CA ALA A 172 -15.08 -0.28 -20.29
C ALA A 172 -15.79 -1.46 -19.61
N ASP A 173 -15.05 -2.42 -19.05
CA ASP A 173 -15.60 -3.55 -18.30
C ASP A 173 -16.38 -3.10 -17.06
N GLN A 174 -15.97 -1.97 -16.46
CA GLN A 174 -16.67 -1.35 -15.33
C GLN A 174 -17.68 -0.27 -15.75
N GLN A 175 -17.98 -0.12 -17.05
CA GLN A 175 -18.93 0.86 -17.60
C GLN A 175 -18.62 2.30 -17.18
N VAL A 176 -17.33 2.68 -17.20
CA VAL A 176 -16.84 4.02 -16.90
C VAL A 176 -15.82 4.52 -17.93
N ALA A 177 -15.86 4.01 -19.17
CA ALA A 177 -14.90 4.36 -20.22
C ALA A 177 -15.03 5.82 -20.68
N SER A 178 -16.22 6.43 -20.55
CA SER A 178 -16.46 7.84 -20.86
C SER A 178 -15.58 8.80 -20.04
N THR A 179 -15.08 8.35 -18.89
CA THR A 179 -14.08 9.05 -18.08
C THR A 179 -12.86 9.48 -18.92
N LEU A 180 -12.41 8.62 -19.84
CA LEU A 180 -11.22 8.87 -20.67
C LEU A 180 -11.47 9.85 -21.82
N LEU A 181 -12.73 10.20 -22.10
CA LEU A 181 -13.09 11.12 -23.18
C LEU A 181 -13.01 12.59 -22.76
N ASN A 182 -13.08 12.88 -21.46
CA ASN A 182 -12.98 14.23 -20.92
C ASN A 182 -11.53 14.58 -20.52
N LEU A 183 -10.82 15.27 -21.40
CA LEU A 183 -9.43 15.69 -21.18
C LEU A 183 -9.23 16.58 -19.95
N ASP A 184 -10.29 17.22 -19.42
CA ASP A 184 -10.21 18.08 -18.24
C ASP A 184 -10.29 17.30 -16.91
N ASP A 185 -10.81 16.08 -16.94
CA ASP A 185 -10.85 15.16 -15.79
C ASP A 185 -9.60 14.25 -15.74
N LEU A 186 -8.85 14.19 -16.84
CA LEU A 186 -7.52 13.59 -16.93
C LEU A 186 -6.46 14.56 -16.43
N ARG A 187 -5.71 14.17 -15.41
CA ARG A 187 -4.62 14.94 -14.80
C ARG A 187 -3.29 14.30 -15.13
N VAL A 188 -2.22 15.09 -15.08
CA VAL A 188 -0.88 14.57 -15.35
C VAL A 188 0.09 14.89 -14.22
N ASP A 189 0.93 13.90 -13.89
CA ASP A 189 2.04 13.98 -12.95
C ASP A 189 3.32 13.53 -13.65
N GLY A 190 4.03 14.47 -14.28
CA GLY A 190 5.14 14.14 -15.17
C GLY A 190 4.68 13.14 -16.25
N ALA A 191 5.34 11.98 -16.30
CA ALA A 191 4.98 10.91 -17.22
C ALA A 191 3.62 10.23 -16.96
N LEU A 192 3.04 10.34 -15.75
CA LEU A 192 1.81 9.63 -15.40
C LEU A 192 0.53 10.38 -15.77
N LEU A 193 -0.46 9.63 -16.23
CA LEU A 193 -1.85 10.03 -16.36
C LEU A 193 -2.62 9.59 -15.11
N ARG A 194 -3.45 10.47 -14.53
CA ARG A 194 -4.23 10.19 -13.32
C ARG A 194 -5.66 10.69 -13.47
N LEU A 195 -6.62 9.91 -12.96
CA LEU A 195 -8.05 10.24 -13.00
C LEU A 195 -8.44 11.04 -11.76
N THR A 196 -9.39 11.96 -11.91
CA THR A 196 -9.99 12.68 -10.77
C THR A 196 -11.27 12.07 -10.27
N THR A 197 -12.03 11.45 -11.17
CA THR A 197 -13.32 10.82 -10.90
C THR A 197 -13.56 9.74 -11.94
N LEU A 198 -14.50 8.84 -11.66
CA LEU A 198 -15.07 7.93 -12.64
C LEU A 198 -16.46 8.44 -13.06
N VAL A 199 -16.73 8.40 -14.36
CA VAL A 199 -17.98 8.83 -14.99
C VAL A 199 -18.68 7.59 -15.53
N THR A 200 -19.89 7.31 -15.04
CA THR A 200 -20.70 6.18 -15.51
C THR A 200 -21.12 6.36 -16.96
N ASP A 201 -21.01 5.30 -17.74
CA ASP A 201 -21.44 5.24 -19.13
C ASP A 201 -22.97 5.10 -19.22
N GLU A 202 -23.68 6.13 -19.69
CA GLU A 202 -25.09 5.99 -20.08
C GLU A 202 -25.24 5.02 -21.26
N THR A 203 -24.31 5.12 -22.22
CA THR A 203 -24.12 4.17 -23.31
C THR A 203 -22.63 3.87 -23.44
N PRO A 204 -22.19 2.59 -23.44
CA PRO A 204 -20.78 2.26 -23.54
C PRO A 204 -20.16 2.83 -24.82
N PRO A 205 -19.15 3.72 -24.71
CA PRO A 205 -18.53 4.31 -25.89
C PRO A 205 -17.71 3.26 -26.65
N ALA A 206 -17.70 3.34 -27.98
CA ALA A 206 -16.74 2.61 -28.80
C ALA A 206 -15.35 3.27 -28.69
N LEU A 207 -14.27 2.49 -28.90
CA LEU A 207 -12.89 3.01 -28.87
C LEU A 207 -12.67 4.19 -29.84
N SER A 208 -13.37 4.18 -30.99
CA SER A 208 -13.32 5.27 -31.96
C SER A 208 -13.79 6.62 -31.40
N ALA A 209 -14.49 6.65 -30.25
CA ALA A 209 -14.86 7.88 -29.56
C ALA A 209 -13.65 8.71 -29.08
N LEU A 210 -12.48 8.09 -28.88
CA LEU A 210 -11.21 8.78 -28.55
C LEU A 210 -10.76 9.76 -29.64
N GLU A 211 -11.19 9.53 -30.89
CA GLU A 211 -10.83 10.35 -32.05
C GLU A 211 -11.17 11.83 -31.87
N LEU A 212 -12.35 12.13 -31.31
CA LEU A 212 -12.86 13.49 -31.17
C LEU A 212 -12.04 14.34 -30.20
N PRO A 213 -11.79 13.91 -28.94
CA PRO A 213 -10.91 14.66 -28.04
C PRO A 213 -9.47 14.70 -28.56
N TRP A 214 -8.93 13.61 -29.11
CA TRP A 214 -7.53 13.57 -29.54
C TRP A 214 -7.25 14.42 -30.77
N ARG A 215 -8.21 14.60 -31.69
CA ARG A 215 -8.08 15.53 -32.82
C ARG A 215 -7.76 16.95 -32.38
N LYS A 216 -8.26 17.40 -31.21
CA LYS A 216 -7.95 18.72 -30.65
C LYS A 216 -6.49 18.84 -30.21
N LEU A 217 -5.87 17.73 -29.82
CA LEU A 217 -4.48 17.65 -29.35
C LEU A 217 -3.47 17.67 -30.50
N VAL A 218 -3.82 17.16 -31.69
CA VAL A 218 -2.90 17.05 -32.84
C VAL A 218 -2.33 18.42 -33.26
N ALA A 219 -3.14 19.49 -33.23
CA ALA A 219 -2.70 20.81 -33.67
C ALA A 219 -1.57 21.42 -32.82
N THR A 220 -1.52 21.06 -31.53
CA THR A 220 -0.53 21.56 -30.55
C THR A 220 0.44 20.47 -30.08
N ALA A 221 0.44 19.31 -30.75
CA ALA A 221 1.39 18.23 -30.50
C ALA A 221 2.82 18.63 -30.89
N GLN A 222 3.81 18.00 -30.26
CA GLN A 222 5.21 18.22 -30.61
C GLN A 222 5.47 17.84 -32.07
N PRO A 223 6.33 18.58 -32.81
CA PRO A 223 6.58 18.33 -34.22
C PRO A 223 6.99 16.89 -34.54
N ALA A 224 7.74 16.25 -33.63
CA ALA A 224 8.21 14.88 -33.78
C ALA A 224 7.07 13.82 -33.83
N VAL A 225 5.90 14.10 -33.26
CA VAL A 225 4.78 13.15 -33.17
C VAL A 225 3.52 13.61 -33.88
N GLN A 226 3.47 14.87 -34.34
CA GLN A 226 2.27 15.47 -34.87
C GLN A 226 1.67 14.71 -36.07
N GLU A 227 2.49 14.34 -37.06
CA GLU A 227 2.03 13.58 -38.24
C GLU A 227 1.53 12.18 -37.87
N TYR A 228 2.26 11.49 -37.00
CA TYR A 228 1.88 10.18 -36.47
C TYR A 228 0.56 10.22 -35.70
N LEU A 229 0.36 11.19 -34.81
CA LEU A 229 -0.89 11.36 -34.09
C LEU A 229 -2.06 11.71 -35.02
N GLY A 230 -1.80 12.50 -36.08
CA GLY A 230 -2.77 12.73 -37.15
C GLY A 230 -3.20 11.43 -37.84
N TRP A 231 -2.25 10.51 -38.08
CA TRP A 231 -2.54 9.18 -38.59
C TRP A 231 -3.35 8.34 -37.58
N VAL A 232 -2.98 8.30 -36.29
CA VAL A 232 -3.72 7.53 -35.26
C VAL A 232 -5.18 7.96 -35.17
N VAL A 233 -5.43 9.27 -35.11
CA VAL A 233 -6.79 9.84 -35.08
C VAL A 233 -7.58 9.43 -36.32
N LYS A 234 -6.96 9.48 -37.51
CA LYS A 234 -7.60 9.01 -38.75
C LYS A 234 -7.85 7.50 -38.74
N ALA A 235 -6.92 6.70 -38.22
CA ALA A 235 -7.04 5.25 -38.15
C ALA A 235 -8.16 4.80 -37.19
N LEU A 236 -8.36 5.50 -36.07
CA LEU A 236 -9.51 5.32 -35.18
C LEU A 236 -10.84 5.69 -35.88
N ARG A 237 -10.86 6.81 -36.61
CA ARG A 237 -12.05 7.25 -37.36
C ARG A 237 -12.47 6.25 -38.44
N ASP A 238 -11.49 5.80 -39.22
CA ASP A 238 -11.69 4.94 -40.39
C ASP A 238 -11.86 3.45 -39.99
N GLY A 239 -11.82 3.12 -38.69
CA GLY A 239 -11.96 1.76 -38.19
C GLY A 239 -10.78 0.85 -38.51
N LYS A 240 -9.58 1.40 -38.73
CA LYS A 240 -8.33 0.64 -38.93
C LYS A 240 -7.72 0.16 -37.61
N ILE A 241 -7.88 0.95 -36.56
CA ILE A 241 -7.60 0.57 -35.18
C ILE A 241 -8.95 0.36 -34.49
N THR A 242 -9.28 -0.88 -34.16
CA THR A 242 -10.57 -1.25 -33.59
C THR A 242 -10.48 -1.73 -32.15
N THR A 243 -9.28 -2.15 -31.70
CA THR A 243 -9.05 -2.67 -30.35
C THR A 243 -8.09 -1.80 -29.57
N ALA A 244 -8.27 -1.73 -28.25
CA ALA A 244 -7.38 -0.98 -27.36
C ALA A 244 -5.96 -1.56 -27.37
N ALA A 245 -5.83 -2.89 -27.52
CA ALA A 245 -4.55 -3.57 -27.63
C ALA A 245 -3.79 -3.19 -28.92
N ASP A 246 -4.48 -3.03 -30.05
CA ASP A 246 -3.84 -2.54 -31.28
C ASP A 246 -3.39 -1.09 -31.14
N LEU A 247 -4.23 -0.23 -30.54
CA LEU A 247 -3.90 1.16 -30.27
C LEU A 247 -2.68 1.29 -29.35
N GLU A 248 -2.67 0.54 -28.26
CA GLU A 248 -1.55 0.48 -27.31
C GLU A 248 -0.28 -0.01 -28.00
N ALA A 249 -0.35 -1.07 -28.82
CA ALA A 249 0.82 -1.62 -29.49
C ALA A 249 1.42 -0.68 -30.54
N ASP A 250 0.59 0.08 -31.27
CA ASP A 250 1.05 1.15 -32.17
C ASP A 250 1.74 2.28 -31.38
N LEU A 251 1.10 2.78 -30.30
CA LEU A 251 1.66 3.83 -29.45
C LEU A 251 2.96 3.40 -28.76
N GLU A 252 3.06 2.13 -28.34
CA GLU A 252 4.26 1.54 -27.75
C GLU A 252 5.40 1.43 -28.78
N GLY A 253 5.09 1.03 -30.02
CA GLY A 253 6.07 1.05 -31.12
C GLY A 253 6.60 2.46 -31.42
N ALA A 254 5.73 3.46 -31.35
CA ALA A 254 6.10 4.87 -31.47
C ALA A 254 7.01 5.34 -30.32
N LEU A 255 6.67 4.97 -29.07
CA LEU A 255 7.47 5.28 -27.88
C LEU A 255 8.86 4.66 -27.96
N GLN A 256 8.97 3.40 -28.37
CA GLN A 256 10.27 2.74 -28.53
C GLN A 256 11.10 3.36 -29.64
N THR A 257 10.48 3.72 -30.77
CA THR A 257 11.18 4.36 -31.89
C THR A 257 11.76 5.71 -31.48
N LEU A 258 10.98 6.55 -30.79
CA LEU A 258 11.50 7.83 -30.27
C LEU A 258 12.49 7.63 -29.12
N GLY A 259 12.24 6.66 -28.25
CA GLY A 259 13.01 6.40 -27.04
C GLY A 259 14.48 6.05 -27.30
N GLN A 260 14.81 5.58 -28.51
CA GLN A 260 16.20 5.34 -28.93
C GLN A 260 17.07 6.60 -28.90
N GLY A 261 16.47 7.79 -29.04
CA GLY A 261 17.19 9.06 -28.96
C GLY A 261 17.33 9.63 -27.53
N LEU A 262 16.71 9.01 -26.53
CA LEU A 262 16.64 9.53 -25.17
C LEU A 262 17.98 9.36 -24.43
N LEU A 263 18.49 10.44 -23.84
CA LEU A 263 19.70 10.46 -23.00
C LEU A 263 19.30 10.67 -21.55
N VAL A 264 19.70 9.77 -20.64
CA VAL A 264 19.36 9.84 -19.21
C VAL A 264 20.59 9.58 -18.36
N THR A 265 20.82 10.41 -17.34
CA THR A 265 21.77 10.10 -16.26
C THR A 265 21.00 9.43 -15.12
N ILE A 266 21.54 8.33 -14.61
CA ILE A 266 20.93 7.52 -13.56
C ILE A 266 21.90 7.42 -12.39
N ASP A 267 21.46 7.82 -11.21
CA ASP A 267 22.16 7.56 -9.95
C ASP A 267 21.34 6.55 -9.17
N TRP A 268 21.97 5.56 -8.53
CA TRP A 268 21.25 4.65 -7.65
C TRP A 268 22.11 4.15 -6.51
N ALA A 269 21.47 3.91 -5.37
CA ALA A 269 22.12 3.43 -4.16
C ALA A 269 21.07 2.71 -3.30
N ALA A 270 21.48 1.78 -2.47
CA ALA A 270 20.63 1.24 -1.42
C ALA A 270 21.40 1.13 -0.10
N GLY A 271 20.66 1.09 0.99
CA GLY A 271 21.18 0.89 2.33
C GLY A 271 20.14 0.22 3.20
N THR A 272 20.62 -0.48 4.23
CA THR A 272 19.78 -1.21 5.16
C THR A 272 20.33 -1.04 6.59
N ASP A 273 19.44 -1.11 7.57
CA ASP A 273 19.77 -1.09 8.99
C ASP A 273 18.88 -2.07 9.75
N GLN A 274 19.45 -2.69 10.78
CA GLN A 274 18.76 -3.65 11.64
C GLN A 274 17.61 -3.01 12.43
N GLY A 275 17.66 -1.70 12.66
CA GLY A 275 16.78 -1.04 13.60
C GLY A 275 17.20 -1.26 15.06
N PRO A 276 16.69 -0.43 15.99
CA PRO A 276 17.15 -0.42 17.38
C PRO A 276 16.63 -1.58 18.24
N THR A 277 15.64 -2.35 17.78
CA THR A 277 14.98 -3.37 18.62
C THR A 277 15.06 -4.80 18.09
N ARG A 278 15.27 -5.00 16.78
CA ARG A 278 15.42 -6.34 16.20
C ARG A 278 16.78 -6.92 16.60
N ASP A 279 16.85 -8.24 16.74
CA ASP A 279 18.10 -8.94 17.06
C ASP A 279 19.03 -9.10 15.85
N ARG A 280 18.48 -9.03 14.64
CA ARG A 280 19.19 -9.22 13.37
C ARG A 280 18.51 -8.43 12.26
N ASN A 281 19.24 -8.22 11.16
CA ASN A 281 18.68 -7.70 9.92
C ASN A 281 18.26 -8.84 8.98
N GLU A 282 16.95 -9.01 8.78
CA GLU A 282 16.37 -10.01 7.87
C GLU A 282 16.14 -9.42 6.47
N ASP A 283 16.23 -8.11 6.31
CA ASP A 283 16.20 -7.44 5.02
C ASP A 283 17.50 -7.63 4.23
N ALA A 284 17.39 -7.45 2.91
CA ALA A 284 18.51 -7.33 2.00
C ALA A 284 18.21 -6.34 0.88
N CYS A 285 19.25 -5.69 0.36
CA CYS A 285 19.14 -4.83 -0.82
C CYS A 285 20.28 -5.02 -1.80
N TYR A 286 20.09 -4.50 -3.02
CA TYR A 286 21.15 -4.37 -4.00
C TYR A 286 21.03 -3.02 -4.73
N PRO A 287 22.14 -2.30 -4.94
CA PRO A 287 23.49 -2.60 -4.45
C PRO A 287 23.60 -2.38 -2.94
N ASP A 288 24.23 -3.31 -2.24
CA ASP A 288 24.61 -3.12 -0.84
C ASP A 288 25.87 -2.24 -0.78
N GLY A 289 25.77 -1.07 -0.15
CA GLY A 289 26.90 -0.16 0.06
C GLY A 289 26.92 1.10 -0.82
N GLU A 290 28.05 1.34 -1.51
CA GLU A 290 28.36 2.65 -2.10
C GLU A 290 27.41 3.06 -3.25
N SER A 291 27.14 4.37 -3.32
CA SER A 291 26.33 4.96 -4.38
C SER A 291 26.96 4.73 -5.75
N ARG A 292 26.14 4.28 -6.70
CA ARG A 292 26.51 4.09 -8.11
C ARG A 292 25.92 5.22 -8.95
N GLN A 293 26.68 5.67 -9.94
CA GLN A 293 26.23 6.68 -10.91
C GLN A 293 26.63 6.26 -12.31
N GLN A 294 25.71 6.40 -13.26
CA GLN A 294 25.97 6.08 -14.66
C GLN A 294 25.15 6.95 -15.62
N ARG A 295 25.78 7.38 -16.71
CA ARG A 295 25.13 8.10 -17.79
C ARG A 295 24.84 7.17 -18.95
N LEU A 296 23.58 7.12 -19.39
CA LEU A 296 23.08 6.20 -20.40
C LEU A 296 22.49 6.96 -21.60
N THR A 297 22.87 6.55 -22.82
CA THR A 297 22.43 7.16 -24.09
C THR A 297 21.69 6.13 -24.94
N GLY A 298 20.36 6.30 -25.10
CA GLY A 298 19.54 5.54 -26.06
C GLY A 298 19.51 4.02 -25.87
N SER A 299 20.15 3.54 -24.81
CA SER A 299 20.47 2.13 -24.59
C SER A 299 21.06 1.95 -23.18
N ALA A 300 20.61 0.91 -22.48
CA ALA A 300 21.23 0.42 -21.24
C ALA A 300 22.19 -0.75 -21.53
N ILE A 301 22.49 -1.01 -22.80
CA ILE A 301 23.29 -2.15 -23.26
C ILE A 301 24.76 -1.93 -22.96
N GLY A 302 25.43 -2.98 -22.47
CA GLY A 302 26.88 -2.98 -22.22
C GLY A 302 27.28 -2.15 -21.00
N VAL A 303 26.30 -1.84 -20.15
CA VAL A 303 26.45 -1.11 -18.91
C VAL A 303 26.75 -2.11 -17.81
N ASP A 304 27.98 -2.08 -17.30
CA ASP A 304 28.44 -2.91 -16.20
C ASP A 304 28.89 -2.02 -15.02
N PRO A 305 28.25 -2.11 -13.83
CA PRO A 305 27.09 -2.94 -13.53
C PRO A 305 25.80 -2.32 -14.08
N PRO A 306 24.77 -3.12 -14.43
CA PRO A 306 23.49 -2.58 -14.84
C PRO A 306 22.79 -1.79 -13.71
N PRO A 307 22.03 -0.73 -14.03
CA PRO A 307 21.17 -0.02 -13.08
C PRO A 307 20.01 -0.92 -12.63
N LEU A 308 20.29 -1.67 -11.58
CA LEU A 308 19.40 -2.63 -10.94
C LEU A 308 19.34 -2.27 -9.45
N LEU A 309 18.13 -2.13 -8.93
CA LEU A 309 17.83 -1.83 -7.53
C LEU A 309 16.88 -2.89 -7.02
N LEU A 310 17.20 -3.50 -5.88
CA LEU A 310 16.35 -4.50 -5.22
C LEU A 310 16.24 -4.19 -3.74
N VAL A 311 15.06 -4.44 -3.19
CA VAL A 311 14.80 -4.51 -1.75
C VAL A 311 13.99 -5.78 -1.49
N CYS A 312 14.41 -6.54 -0.49
CA CYS A 312 13.78 -7.78 -0.05
C CYS A 312 13.66 -7.72 1.48
N ASP A 313 12.46 -7.97 2.00
CA ASP A 313 12.18 -8.07 3.43
C ASP A 313 11.98 -9.55 3.80
N GLY A 314 12.84 -10.06 4.67
CA GLY A 314 12.88 -11.46 5.03
C GLY A 314 11.87 -11.81 6.13
N ILE A 315 11.01 -12.80 5.86
CA ILE A 315 10.03 -13.33 6.81
C ILE A 315 10.43 -14.74 7.27
N GLY A 316 10.35 -15.01 8.58
CA GLY A 316 10.70 -16.33 9.14
C GLY A 316 11.07 -16.36 10.61
N GLY A 317 11.14 -15.20 11.27
CA GLY A 317 11.22 -15.07 12.73
C GLY A 317 12.58 -15.41 13.35
N HIS A 318 13.61 -15.70 12.56
CA HIS A 318 14.98 -15.98 12.98
C HIS A 318 15.94 -15.89 11.75
N GLU A 319 17.14 -16.51 11.77
CA GLU A 319 18.14 -16.50 10.65
C GLU A 319 17.56 -16.83 9.26
N GLN A 320 16.40 -17.48 9.22
CA GLN A 320 15.70 -17.91 8.03
C GLN A 320 15.28 -16.76 7.11
N GLY A 321 14.79 -15.64 7.66
CA GLY A 321 14.37 -14.48 6.85
C GLY A 321 15.54 -13.90 6.04
N SER A 322 16.67 -13.66 6.72
CA SER A 322 17.92 -13.19 6.09
C SER A 322 18.43 -14.13 4.99
N VAL A 323 18.28 -15.45 5.18
CA VAL A 323 18.65 -16.44 4.16
C VAL A 323 17.75 -16.33 2.93
N ALA A 324 16.44 -16.15 3.12
CA ALA A 324 15.49 -16.03 2.02
C ALA A 324 15.73 -14.75 1.20
N SER A 325 15.84 -13.60 1.87
CA SER A 325 16.05 -12.30 1.23
C SER A 325 17.36 -12.25 0.44
N GLN A 326 18.48 -12.74 1.01
CA GLN A 326 19.76 -12.85 0.30
C GLN A 326 19.71 -13.82 -0.89
N THR A 327 18.98 -14.94 -0.76
CA THR A 327 18.81 -15.91 -1.85
C THR A 327 18.06 -15.28 -3.02
N ALA A 328 16.99 -14.53 -2.73
CA ALA A 328 16.23 -13.80 -3.75
C ALA A 328 17.10 -12.76 -4.47
N ILE A 329 17.82 -11.92 -3.71
CA ILE A 329 18.74 -10.91 -4.28
C ILE A 329 19.74 -11.55 -5.24
N LYS A 330 20.41 -12.63 -4.81
CA LYS A 330 21.42 -13.32 -5.63
C LYS A 330 20.84 -13.89 -6.92
N LEU A 331 19.71 -14.58 -6.86
CA LEU A 331 19.10 -15.20 -8.04
C LEU A 331 18.57 -14.14 -9.01
N LEU A 332 17.93 -13.10 -8.51
CA LEU A 332 17.44 -12.01 -9.37
C LEU A 332 18.58 -11.27 -10.06
N GLN A 333 19.71 -11.04 -9.39
CA GLN A 333 20.90 -10.50 -10.06
C GLN A 333 21.34 -11.39 -11.22
N GLN A 334 21.50 -12.69 -10.96
CA GLN A 334 21.98 -13.66 -11.95
C GLN A 334 21.06 -13.76 -13.17
N GLU A 335 19.75 -13.71 -12.97
CA GLU A 335 18.76 -13.84 -14.04
C GLU A 335 18.51 -12.54 -14.81
N LEU A 336 18.64 -11.38 -14.15
CA LEU A 336 18.31 -10.08 -14.75
C LEU A 336 19.51 -9.39 -15.39
N GLU A 337 20.73 -9.64 -14.91
CA GLU A 337 21.96 -9.06 -15.48
C GLU A 337 22.12 -9.35 -16.99
N PRO A 338 21.85 -10.56 -17.52
CA PRO A 338 21.92 -10.81 -18.97
C PRO A 338 20.92 -10.01 -19.80
N LEU A 339 19.79 -9.59 -19.23
CA LEU A 339 18.75 -8.84 -19.94
C LEU A 339 19.18 -7.40 -20.22
N THR A 340 20.06 -6.86 -19.39
CA THR A 340 20.57 -5.50 -19.55
C THR A 340 21.49 -5.40 -20.75
N GLN A 341 22.03 -6.54 -21.20
CA GLN A 341 22.89 -6.66 -22.38
C GLN A 341 22.09 -6.87 -23.68
N GLN A 342 20.77 -7.00 -23.63
CA GLN A 342 19.94 -7.25 -24.81
C GLN A 342 19.29 -5.95 -25.32
N PRO A 343 19.58 -5.50 -26.56
CA PRO A 343 18.91 -4.36 -27.15
C PRO A 343 17.40 -4.57 -27.33
N HIS A 344 16.65 -3.50 -27.10
CA HIS A 344 15.32 -3.29 -27.68
C HIS A 344 14.29 -4.41 -27.45
N LEU A 345 14.37 -5.10 -26.30
CA LEU A 345 13.28 -5.99 -25.91
C LEU A 345 12.02 -5.17 -25.65
N PRO A 346 10.86 -5.58 -26.20
CA PRO A 346 9.62 -4.90 -25.91
C PRO A 346 9.29 -5.03 -24.41
N PRO A 347 8.63 -4.03 -23.78
CA PRO A 347 8.31 -4.05 -22.35
C PRO A 347 7.60 -5.33 -21.90
N ALA A 348 6.70 -5.87 -22.74
CA ALA A 348 6.02 -7.14 -22.46
C ALA A 348 6.99 -8.32 -22.29
N ALA A 349 8.07 -8.39 -23.09
CA ALA A 349 9.09 -9.41 -22.95
C ALA A 349 9.92 -9.21 -21.67
N ILE A 350 10.27 -7.95 -21.34
CA ILE A 350 10.94 -7.62 -20.08
C ILE A 350 10.08 -8.02 -18.88
N ALA A 351 8.78 -7.71 -18.91
CA ALA A 351 7.84 -8.09 -17.86
C ALA A 351 7.77 -9.61 -17.68
N GLN A 352 7.73 -10.37 -18.78
CA GLN A 352 7.75 -11.82 -18.72
C GLN A 352 9.03 -12.35 -18.08
N ARG A 353 10.19 -11.77 -18.42
CA ARG A 353 11.48 -12.18 -17.85
C ARG A 353 11.60 -11.85 -16.37
N LEU A 354 11.11 -10.69 -15.93
CA LEU A 354 11.03 -10.34 -14.50
C LEU A 354 10.17 -11.35 -13.73
N LYS A 355 8.98 -11.70 -14.26
CA LYS A 355 8.12 -12.72 -13.65
C LYS A 355 8.81 -14.07 -13.55
N GLN A 356 9.51 -14.50 -14.61
CA GLN A 356 10.27 -15.75 -14.61
C GLN A 356 11.38 -15.75 -13.55
N ALA A 357 12.15 -14.66 -13.44
CA ALA A 357 13.22 -14.54 -12.45
C ALA A 357 12.67 -14.60 -11.01
N ILE A 358 11.52 -13.95 -10.75
CA ILE A 358 10.83 -14.01 -9.45
C ILE A 358 10.33 -15.44 -9.15
N ILE A 359 9.77 -16.13 -10.14
CA ILE A 359 9.33 -17.53 -10.00
C ILE A 359 10.51 -18.45 -9.67
N LEU A 360 11.65 -18.29 -10.36
CA LEU A 360 12.87 -19.07 -10.06
C LEU A 360 13.39 -18.81 -8.65
N ALA A 361 13.35 -17.55 -8.19
CA ALA A 361 13.70 -17.20 -6.82
C ALA A 361 12.77 -17.88 -5.80
N ASN A 362 11.45 -17.86 -6.05
CA ASN A 362 10.48 -18.58 -5.23
C ASN A 362 10.78 -20.08 -5.16
N ASP A 363 10.99 -20.72 -6.31
CA ASP A 363 11.18 -22.16 -6.41
C ASP A 363 12.45 -22.60 -5.66
N ALA A 364 13.53 -21.82 -5.74
CA ALA A 364 14.75 -22.10 -5.00
C ALA A 364 14.55 -22.02 -3.47
N ILE A 365 13.87 -20.97 -2.99
CA ILE A 365 13.59 -20.79 -1.55
C ILE A 365 12.61 -21.87 -1.06
N SER A 366 11.57 -22.16 -1.84
CA SER A 366 10.57 -23.18 -1.54
C SER A 366 11.15 -24.60 -1.54
N ALA A 367 12.01 -24.93 -2.51
CA ALA A 367 12.72 -26.20 -2.56
C ALA A 367 13.58 -26.40 -1.32
N ARG A 368 14.34 -25.37 -0.92
CA ARG A 368 15.14 -25.42 0.30
C ARG A 368 14.27 -25.57 1.56
N ASN A 369 13.11 -24.91 1.62
CA ASN A 369 12.15 -25.16 2.71
C ASN A 369 11.69 -26.62 2.75
N ASN A 370 11.42 -27.23 1.59
CA ASN A 370 10.96 -28.61 1.51
C ASN A 370 12.06 -29.62 1.87
N ASP A 371 13.28 -29.41 1.36
CA ASP A 371 14.45 -30.24 1.65
C ASP A 371 14.80 -30.23 3.13
N GLU A 372 14.67 -29.07 3.77
CA GLU A 372 14.87 -28.90 5.22
C GLU A 372 13.61 -29.22 6.05
N GLN A 373 12.56 -29.76 5.42
CA GLN A 373 11.29 -30.17 6.06
C GLN A 373 10.62 -29.06 6.88
N ARG A 374 10.77 -27.80 6.45
CA ARG A 374 10.18 -26.65 7.13
C ARG A 374 8.70 -26.52 6.77
N SER A 375 7.88 -26.33 7.80
CA SER A 375 6.42 -26.20 7.68
C SER A 375 5.90 -25.02 8.49
N ALA A 376 4.72 -24.51 8.09
CA ALA A 376 4.06 -23.37 8.74
C ALA A 376 5.03 -22.20 8.99
N ARG A 377 5.08 -21.69 10.23
CA ARG A 377 5.93 -20.55 10.63
C ARG A 377 7.44 -20.82 10.54
N ALA A 378 7.86 -22.07 10.37
CA ALA A 378 9.27 -22.39 10.19
C ALA A 378 9.73 -22.23 8.73
N ARG A 379 8.81 -22.08 7.76
CA ARG A 379 9.19 -21.80 6.37
C ARG A 379 9.79 -20.40 6.28
N MET A 380 10.93 -20.31 5.60
CA MET A 380 11.54 -19.03 5.27
C MET A 380 10.84 -18.43 4.05
N GLY A 381 10.71 -17.12 4.03
CA GLY A 381 10.23 -16.41 2.86
C GLY A 381 10.76 -14.99 2.81
N THR A 382 10.44 -14.28 1.73
CA THR A 382 10.83 -12.88 1.59
C THR A 382 9.86 -12.16 0.65
N THR A 383 9.68 -10.86 0.87
CA THR A 383 9.13 -9.97 -0.16
C THR A 383 10.19 -9.72 -1.23
N VAL A 384 9.79 -9.08 -2.33
CA VAL A 384 10.71 -8.47 -3.28
C VAL A 384 10.07 -7.25 -3.92
N VAL A 385 10.85 -6.18 -4.07
CA VAL A 385 10.60 -5.12 -5.05
C VAL A 385 11.89 -4.86 -5.82
N VAL A 386 11.81 -4.89 -7.15
CA VAL A 386 12.96 -4.80 -8.06
C VAL A 386 12.69 -3.81 -9.19
N THR A 387 13.71 -3.02 -9.53
CA THR A 387 13.70 -2.17 -10.73
C THR A 387 14.69 -2.67 -11.77
N LEU A 388 14.27 -2.73 -13.04
CA LEU A 388 15.14 -2.99 -14.18
C LEU A 388 15.00 -1.86 -15.20
N VAL A 389 16.06 -1.08 -15.40
CA VAL A 389 16.08 -0.04 -16.43
C VAL A 389 16.28 -0.68 -17.81
N HIS A 390 15.41 -0.32 -18.75
CA HIS A 390 15.51 -0.70 -20.16
C HIS A 390 14.89 0.41 -21.01
N PHE A 391 15.61 0.98 -21.97
CA PHE A 391 15.13 2.22 -22.60
C PHE A 391 13.85 2.05 -23.44
N PRO A 392 12.92 3.02 -23.39
CA PRO A 392 12.96 4.29 -22.62
C PRO A 392 12.35 4.21 -21.20
N TYR A 393 12.24 3.01 -20.62
CA TYR A 393 11.52 2.75 -19.38
C TYR A 393 12.42 2.30 -18.21
N VAL A 394 11.83 2.31 -17.04
CA VAL A 394 12.19 1.43 -15.94
C VAL A 394 11.01 0.52 -15.64
N SER A 395 11.28 -0.79 -15.57
CA SER A 395 10.31 -1.77 -15.10
C SER A 395 10.41 -1.90 -13.59
N ILE A 396 9.29 -1.90 -12.88
CA ILE A 396 9.19 -2.24 -11.46
C ILE A 396 8.41 -3.53 -11.34
N ALA A 397 8.95 -4.52 -10.65
CA ALA A 397 8.24 -5.75 -10.31
C ALA A 397 8.25 -6.00 -8.81
N HIS A 398 7.16 -6.54 -8.26
CA HIS A 398 7.06 -6.79 -6.83
C HIS A 398 6.21 -8.01 -6.46
N ILE A 399 6.47 -8.54 -5.26
CA ILE A 399 5.68 -9.49 -4.48
C ILE A 399 5.82 -9.09 -3.01
N GLY A 400 4.71 -9.00 -2.30
CA GLY A 400 4.67 -8.63 -0.88
C GLY A 400 4.25 -7.18 -0.67
N ASP A 401 4.58 -6.63 0.50
CA ASP A 401 4.24 -5.30 0.97
C ASP A 401 5.42 -4.32 0.98
N SER A 402 6.62 -4.75 0.54
CA SER A 402 7.70 -3.82 0.22
C SER A 402 7.30 -2.94 -0.97
N ARG A 403 7.53 -1.63 -0.86
CA ARG A 403 6.92 -0.62 -1.73
C ARG A 403 7.90 0.03 -2.69
N ALA A 404 7.38 0.48 -3.83
CA ALA A 404 8.06 1.44 -4.70
C ALA A 404 7.23 2.73 -4.80
N TYR A 405 7.92 3.86 -4.77
CA TYR A 405 7.36 5.20 -4.89
C TYR A 405 8.02 5.95 -6.04
N ARG A 406 7.23 6.77 -6.76
CA ARG A 406 7.79 7.84 -7.60
C ARG A 406 7.64 9.16 -6.88
N ILE A 407 8.75 9.86 -6.86
CA ILE A 407 8.95 11.12 -6.16
C ILE A 407 9.29 12.18 -7.20
N SER A 408 8.51 13.25 -7.20
CA SER A 408 8.75 14.49 -7.94
C SER A 408 8.86 15.67 -6.95
N PRO A 409 9.28 16.86 -7.38
CA PRO A 409 9.28 18.06 -6.53
C PRO A 409 7.93 18.43 -5.91
N HIS A 410 6.83 17.83 -6.38
CA HIS A 410 5.46 18.21 -6.00
C HIS A 410 4.59 17.04 -5.55
N THR A 411 5.03 15.81 -5.79
CA THR A 411 4.24 14.60 -5.55
C THR A 411 5.11 13.46 -5.04
N CYS A 412 4.53 12.65 -4.17
CA CYS A 412 5.03 11.35 -3.78
C CYS A 412 3.85 10.40 -3.91
N TYR A 413 3.95 9.39 -4.76
CA TYR A 413 2.88 8.41 -4.89
C TYR A 413 3.46 6.99 -4.96
N GLN A 414 2.74 6.07 -4.33
CA GLN A 414 3.05 4.65 -4.33
C GLN A 414 2.71 4.05 -5.70
N ILE A 415 3.67 3.34 -6.29
CA ILE A 415 3.54 2.62 -7.56
C ILE A 415 2.98 1.22 -7.31
N THR A 416 3.51 0.53 -6.30
CA THR A 416 3.09 -0.83 -5.94
C THR A 416 1.72 -0.83 -5.25
N VAL A 417 1.05 -1.97 -5.29
CA VAL A 417 -0.10 -2.27 -4.44
C VAL A 417 0.31 -3.43 -3.57
N ASP A 418 0.22 -3.27 -2.26
CA ASP A 418 0.71 -4.27 -1.31
C ASP A 418 -0.04 -5.59 -1.48
N ASP A 419 0.70 -6.69 -1.41
CA ASP A 419 0.12 -8.03 -1.35
C ASP A 419 -0.24 -8.40 0.08
N ASP A 420 -1.17 -7.65 0.66
CA ASP A 420 -1.69 -7.81 2.01
C ASP A 420 -3.20 -8.10 2.04
N VAL A 421 -3.70 -8.51 3.22
CA VAL A 421 -5.13 -8.76 3.42
C VAL A 421 -5.93 -7.48 3.19
N ALA A 422 -5.44 -6.32 3.64
CA ALA A 422 -6.16 -5.05 3.51
C ALA A 422 -6.45 -4.68 2.04
N SER A 423 -5.46 -4.82 1.17
CA SER A 423 -5.59 -4.59 -0.26
C SER A 423 -6.50 -5.63 -0.92
N ARG A 424 -6.47 -6.89 -0.48
CA ARG A 424 -7.40 -7.92 -0.93
C ARG A 424 -8.85 -7.59 -0.58
N GLU A 425 -9.12 -7.27 0.69
CA GLU A 425 -10.47 -6.93 1.16
C GLU A 425 -11.02 -5.70 0.42
N ALA A 426 -10.15 -4.72 0.16
CA ALA A 426 -10.50 -3.56 -0.66
C ALA A 426 -10.85 -3.97 -2.09
N GLN A 427 -10.01 -4.75 -2.77
CA GLN A 427 -10.24 -5.20 -4.15
C GLN A 427 -11.50 -6.06 -4.31
N MET A 428 -11.79 -6.90 -3.32
CA MET A 428 -12.99 -7.74 -3.29
C MET A 428 -14.26 -6.95 -2.95
N GLY A 429 -14.13 -5.68 -2.56
CA GLY A 429 -15.27 -4.83 -2.21
C GLY A 429 -15.88 -5.16 -0.85
N TYR A 430 -15.11 -5.78 0.05
CA TYR A 430 -15.55 -6.13 1.40
C TYR A 430 -15.41 -4.97 2.39
N ALA A 431 -14.42 -4.10 2.18
CA ALA A 431 -14.16 -2.92 3.01
C ALA A 431 -13.49 -1.80 2.19
N LEU A 432 -13.50 -0.57 2.70
CA LEU A 432 -12.56 0.44 2.21
C LEU A 432 -11.13 0.07 2.63
N TYR A 433 -10.12 0.45 1.87
CA TYR A 433 -8.73 0.23 2.29
C TYR A 433 -8.42 0.87 3.65
N SER A 434 -8.93 2.08 3.90
CA SER A 434 -8.81 2.81 5.16
C SER A 434 -9.43 2.08 6.37
N GLU A 435 -10.38 1.18 6.13
CA GLU A 435 -10.99 0.30 7.14
C GLU A 435 -10.23 -1.01 7.26
N ALA A 436 -9.84 -1.61 6.12
CA ALA A 436 -9.24 -2.93 6.05
C ALA A 436 -7.85 -2.97 6.71
N VAL A 437 -7.07 -1.88 6.62
CA VAL A 437 -5.79 -1.74 7.34
C VAL A 437 -5.93 -1.72 8.86
N GLN A 438 -7.13 -1.48 9.39
CA GLN A 438 -7.39 -1.51 10.84
C GLN A 438 -7.70 -2.92 11.34
N LEU A 439 -7.88 -3.90 10.44
CA LEU A 439 -8.07 -5.28 10.83
C LEU A 439 -6.79 -5.80 11.50
N PRO A 440 -6.88 -6.64 12.55
CA PRO A 440 -5.70 -7.26 13.17
C PRO A 440 -4.82 -8.02 12.17
N SER A 441 -5.43 -8.56 11.12
CA SER A 441 -4.75 -9.27 10.03
C SER A 441 -4.52 -8.41 8.79
N GLY A 442 -4.82 -7.10 8.82
CA GLY A 442 -4.81 -6.23 7.65
C GLY A 442 -3.47 -6.23 6.90
N GLY A 443 -2.36 -6.11 7.63
CA GLY A 443 -1.00 -6.17 7.08
C GLY A 443 -0.47 -7.60 6.86
N ALA A 444 -1.28 -8.65 7.04
CA ALA A 444 -0.80 -10.00 6.78
C ALA A 444 -0.60 -10.23 5.28
N LEU A 445 0.61 -10.66 4.90
CA LEU A 445 0.96 -10.99 3.53
C LEU A 445 0.07 -12.11 2.95
N ILE A 446 -0.47 -11.89 1.75
CA ILE A 446 -1.20 -12.91 0.98
C ILE A 446 -0.31 -13.66 -0.02
N GLN A 447 0.84 -13.08 -0.37
CA GLN A 447 1.89 -13.77 -1.12
C GLN A 447 3.28 -13.26 -0.72
N ALA A 448 4.24 -14.18 -0.69
CA ALA A 448 5.66 -13.94 -0.46
C ALA A 448 6.47 -15.06 -1.11
N LEU A 449 7.72 -14.80 -1.47
CA LEU A 449 8.60 -15.80 -2.07
C LEU A 449 8.94 -16.90 -1.07
N GLY A 450 8.98 -18.15 -1.53
CA GLY A 450 9.40 -19.32 -0.76
C GLY A 450 8.31 -19.95 0.11
N ILE A 451 7.20 -19.25 0.34
CA ILE A 451 6.10 -19.72 1.21
C ILE A 451 5.25 -20.77 0.49
N SER A 452 4.84 -20.47 -0.74
CA SER A 452 3.90 -21.27 -1.53
C SER A 452 4.53 -21.79 -2.83
N ASP A 453 3.84 -22.72 -3.48
CA ASP A 453 4.17 -23.15 -4.84
C ASP A 453 4.06 -21.97 -5.83
N SER A 454 4.94 -21.92 -6.84
CA SER A 454 4.97 -20.82 -7.81
C SER A 454 3.70 -20.70 -8.66
N GLY A 455 2.90 -21.77 -8.76
CA GLY A 455 1.58 -21.72 -9.39
C GLY A 455 0.57 -20.81 -8.68
N TYR A 456 0.86 -20.38 -7.44
CA TYR A 456 0.03 -19.44 -6.67
C TYR A 456 0.66 -18.05 -6.52
N LEU A 457 1.80 -17.78 -7.17
CA LEU A 457 2.40 -16.45 -7.18
C LEU A 457 1.96 -15.65 -8.39
N TYR A 458 1.64 -14.37 -8.17
CA TYR A 458 1.21 -13.45 -9.20
C TYR A 458 2.07 -12.17 -9.17
N PRO A 459 3.31 -12.21 -9.70
CA PRO A 459 4.17 -11.04 -9.66
C PRO A 459 3.61 -9.91 -10.51
N SER A 460 3.48 -8.75 -9.89
CA SER A 460 3.05 -7.53 -10.56
C SER A 460 4.23 -6.89 -11.27
N VAL A 461 4.02 -6.36 -12.48
CA VAL A 461 5.04 -5.62 -13.23
C VAL A 461 4.43 -4.35 -13.83
N GLN A 462 5.10 -3.23 -13.64
CA GLN A 462 4.73 -1.92 -14.17
C GLN A 462 5.91 -1.28 -14.90
N HIS A 463 5.61 -0.40 -15.86
CA HIS A 463 6.63 0.31 -16.64
C HIS A 463 6.45 1.82 -16.47
N LEU A 464 7.52 2.52 -16.09
CA LEU A 464 7.54 3.98 -16.00
C LEU A 464 8.49 4.55 -17.06
N LEU A 465 8.02 5.57 -17.77
CA LEU A 465 8.82 6.26 -18.78
C LEU A 465 9.87 7.16 -18.10
N LEU A 466 11.08 7.19 -18.66
CA LEU A 466 12.21 7.97 -18.14
C LEU A 466 12.37 9.34 -18.82
N ASP A 467 11.26 10.02 -19.15
CA ASP A 467 11.29 11.27 -19.92
C ASP A 467 11.22 12.55 -19.07
N ASP A 468 11.11 12.42 -17.75
CA ASP A 468 11.10 13.55 -16.82
C ASP A 468 11.98 13.28 -15.59
N PRO A 469 12.58 14.32 -14.97
CA PRO A 469 13.38 14.14 -13.77
C PRO A 469 12.53 13.57 -12.65
N ALA A 470 12.91 12.41 -12.12
CA ALA A 470 12.18 11.73 -11.07
C ALA A 470 13.14 10.94 -10.18
N LEU A 471 12.71 10.71 -8.94
CA LEU A 471 13.35 9.80 -8.00
C LEU A 471 12.42 8.61 -7.79
N LEU A 472 12.95 7.40 -7.88
CA LEU A 472 12.29 6.21 -7.37
C LEU A 472 12.85 5.89 -5.99
N LEU A 473 11.94 5.59 -5.07
CA LEU A 473 12.24 5.10 -3.73
C LEU A 473 11.66 3.69 -3.62
N LEU A 474 12.50 2.70 -3.34
CA LEU A 474 12.12 1.36 -2.92
C LEU A 474 12.34 1.24 -1.42
N CYS A 475 11.43 0.59 -0.69
CA CYS A 475 11.62 0.38 0.74
C CYS A 475 10.90 -0.86 1.28
N SER A 476 11.41 -1.40 2.39
CA SER A 476 10.68 -2.33 3.25
C SER A 476 9.63 -1.60 4.10
N ASP A 477 8.77 -2.36 4.77
CA ASP A 477 7.71 -1.88 5.64
C ASP A 477 8.23 -1.02 6.81
N GLY A 478 9.48 -1.28 7.24
CA GLY A 478 10.23 -0.50 8.22
C GLY A 478 10.24 1.01 7.94
N LEU A 479 10.21 1.42 6.66
CA LEU A 479 10.03 2.83 6.28
C LEU A 479 8.55 3.20 6.09
N SER A 480 7.78 2.38 5.36
CA SER A 480 6.48 2.75 4.81
C SER A 480 5.26 2.52 5.69
N ASP A 481 5.39 1.71 6.75
CA ASP A 481 4.29 1.39 7.66
C ASP A 481 3.47 2.61 8.08
N TYR A 482 2.16 2.41 8.21
CA TYR A 482 1.18 3.45 8.55
C TYR A 482 1.08 4.59 7.53
N ASP A 483 1.30 4.30 6.24
CA ASP A 483 1.35 5.28 5.15
C ASP A 483 2.30 6.45 5.44
N ARG A 484 3.42 6.16 6.14
CA ARG A 484 4.30 7.20 6.68
C ARG A 484 4.96 8.00 5.56
N VAL A 485 5.37 7.33 4.48
CA VAL A 485 6.04 7.96 3.34
C VAL A 485 5.11 8.98 2.67
N GLU A 486 3.84 8.62 2.50
CA GLU A 486 2.79 9.44 1.91
C GLU A 486 2.41 10.59 2.84
N ALA A 487 2.13 10.29 4.11
CA ALA A 487 1.64 11.26 5.08
C ALA A 487 2.69 12.32 5.45
N LEU A 488 3.97 11.95 5.40
CA LEU A 488 5.09 12.86 5.66
C LEU A 488 5.82 13.27 4.37
N ALA A 489 5.27 13.01 3.19
CA ALA A 489 5.90 13.34 1.91
C ALA A 489 6.45 14.78 1.84
N PRO A 490 5.74 15.84 2.27
CA PRO A 490 6.29 17.20 2.23
C PRO A 490 7.62 17.34 3.00
N HIS A 491 7.81 16.54 4.06
CA HIS A 491 8.98 16.57 4.93
C HIS A 491 10.05 15.54 4.55
N LEU A 492 9.63 14.34 4.14
CA LEU A 492 10.51 13.23 3.77
C LEU A 492 11.04 13.35 2.34
N VAL A 493 10.23 13.90 1.45
CA VAL A 493 10.39 13.72 0.00
C VAL A 493 10.82 15.00 -0.71
N ALA A 494 10.30 16.17 -0.32
CA ALA A 494 10.70 17.45 -0.91
C ALA A 494 12.23 17.69 -0.85
N PRO A 495 12.94 17.36 0.26
CA PRO A 495 14.39 17.49 0.31
C PRO A 495 15.13 16.57 -0.68
N LEU A 496 14.58 15.39 -0.97
CA LEU A 496 15.21 14.39 -1.85
C LEU A 496 15.28 14.84 -3.31
N THR A 497 14.33 15.67 -3.74
CA THR A 497 14.27 16.19 -5.11
C THR A 497 14.96 17.54 -5.27
N ALA A 498 15.03 18.33 -4.19
CA ALA A 498 15.72 19.62 -4.17
C ALA A 498 17.25 19.48 -4.13
N THR A 499 17.76 18.37 -3.60
CA THR A 499 19.20 18.20 -3.33
C THR A 499 19.86 17.39 -4.44
N ALA A 500 20.76 18.01 -5.21
CA ALA A 500 21.64 17.32 -6.16
C ALA A 500 22.77 16.51 -5.45
N GLY A 501 22.59 16.20 -4.17
CA GLY A 501 23.59 15.55 -3.32
C GLY A 501 23.73 14.05 -3.59
N PRO A 502 24.73 13.41 -2.94
CA PRO A 502 24.91 11.97 -2.99
C PRO A 502 23.70 11.22 -2.42
N LEU A 503 23.24 10.18 -3.10
CA LEU A 503 22.09 9.38 -2.64
C LEU A 503 22.33 8.70 -1.29
N GLY A 504 23.58 8.33 -0.98
CA GLY A 504 23.94 7.72 0.30
C GLY A 504 23.58 8.58 1.52
N THR A 505 23.74 9.90 1.45
CA THR A 505 23.34 10.80 2.55
C THR A 505 21.84 10.78 2.77
N ALA A 506 21.07 10.87 1.68
CA ALA A 506 19.62 10.81 1.72
C ALA A 506 19.11 9.47 2.27
N ILE A 507 19.74 8.36 1.89
CA ILE A 507 19.43 7.03 2.41
C ILE A 507 19.68 6.97 3.92
N ALA A 508 20.84 7.43 4.39
CA ALA A 508 21.17 7.45 5.81
C ALA A 508 20.19 8.30 6.63
N GLU A 509 19.73 9.42 6.09
CA GLU A 509 18.71 10.26 6.72
C GLU A 509 17.35 9.56 6.78
N LEU A 510 16.91 8.89 5.70
CA LEU A 510 15.66 8.13 5.68
C LEU A 510 15.69 6.98 6.70
N ILE A 511 16.78 6.21 6.75
CA ILE A 511 16.99 5.13 7.72
C ILE A 511 16.95 5.69 9.15
N GLN A 512 17.66 6.79 9.42
CA GLN A 512 17.67 7.41 10.74
C GLN A 512 16.25 7.85 11.16
N GLN A 513 15.47 8.41 10.23
CA GLN A 513 14.11 8.82 10.51
C GLN A 513 13.19 7.62 10.73
N ALA A 514 13.31 6.55 9.93
CA ALA A 514 12.60 5.30 10.13
C ALA A 514 12.91 4.71 11.50
N ASN A 515 14.18 4.59 11.90
CA ASN A 515 14.56 4.07 13.22
C ASN A 515 13.98 4.89 14.39
N ARG A 516 13.79 6.20 14.21
CA ARG A 516 13.15 7.07 15.22
C ARG A 516 11.63 6.89 15.27
N LEU A 517 10.99 6.64 14.13
CA LEU A 517 9.52 6.62 13.98
C LEU A 517 8.92 5.20 13.98
N ASN A 518 9.72 4.18 13.66
CA ASN A 518 9.36 2.78 13.42
C ASN A 518 10.45 1.80 13.86
N GLY A 519 11.24 2.14 14.88
CA GLY A 519 12.41 1.35 15.27
C GLY A 519 12.14 -0.08 15.77
N HIS A 520 10.89 -0.57 15.67
CA HIS A 520 10.55 -1.96 15.93
C HIS A 520 10.92 -2.92 14.80
N ASP A 521 11.24 -2.40 13.61
CA ASP A 521 11.57 -3.21 12.43
C ASP A 521 12.95 -2.95 11.83
N ASN A 522 13.38 -3.88 10.96
CA ASN A 522 14.44 -3.64 10.00
C ASN A 522 14.01 -2.54 9.03
N VAL A 523 14.96 -1.77 8.51
CA VAL A 523 14.65 -0.75 7.51
C VAL A 523 15.62 -0.83 6.36
N THR A 524 15.05 -0.89 5.16
CA THR A 524 15.82 -0.93 3.92
C THR A 524 15.28 0.08 2.93
N VAL A 525 16.19 0.82 2.30
CA VAL A 525 15.89 1.93 1.41
C VAL A 525 16.77 1.84 0.17
N GLY A 526 16.15 1.85 -1.00
CA GLY A 526 16.81 2.02 -2.29
C GLY A 526 16.35 3.31 -2.97
N LEU A 527 17.28 4.10 -3.50
CA LEU A 527 16.99 5.29 -4.29
C LEU A 527 17.54 5.13 -5.71
N MET A 528 16.75 5.52 -6.72
CA MET A 528 17.18 5.64 -8.11
C MET A 528 16.71 6.97 -8.72
N ARG A 529 17.65 7.86 -9.03
CA ARG A 529 17.40 9.20 -9.59
C ARG A 529 17.61 9.20 -11.09
N PHE A 530 16.62 9.68 -11.84
CA PHE A 530 16.70 9.85 -13.29
C PHE A 530 16.80 11.33 -13.66
N ILE A 531 17.73 11.64 -14.56
CA ILE A 531 17.95 12.98 -15.08
C ILE A 531 17.98 12.89 -16.60
N PRO A 532 16.82 12.98 -17.27
CA PRO A 532 16.75 13.01 -18.72
C PRO A 532 17.36 14.31 -19.26
N GLN A 533 17.99 14.21 -20.42
CA GLN A 533 18.60 15.33 -21.12
C GLN A 533 17.88 15.57 -22.45
N VAL A 534 17.85 16.84 -22.84
CA VAL A 534 17.23 17.25 -24.10
C VAL A 534 18.08 16.74 -25.25
N ALA A 535 17.58 15.74 -25.96
CA ALA A 535 18.09 15.29 -27.25
C ALA A 535 17.07 15.63 -28.34
N THR A 536 17.55 15.98 -29.54
CA THR A 536 16.69 16.10 -30.73
C THR A 536 16.21 14.71 -31.13
N LEU A 537 14.92 14.46 -30.90
CA LEU A 537 14.25 13.21 -31.29
C LEU A 537 13.90 13.21 -32.78
N PRO A 538 13.90 12.05 -33.45
CA PRO A 538 13.48 11.96 -34.85
C PRO A 538 11.97 12.22 -34.99
N SER A 539 11.52 12.64 -36.17
CA SER A 539 10.09 12.69 -36.49
C SER A 539 9.56 11.31 -36.83
N LEU A 540 8.38 10.97 -36.31
CA LEU A 540 7.70 9.72 -36.61
C LEU A 540 6.91 9.80 -37.93
N PRO A 541 6.86 8.70 -38.71
CA PRO A 541 6.06 8.65 -39.93
C PRO A 541 4.56 8.62 -39.65
N ALA A 542 3.75 9.08 -40.60
CA ALA A 542 2.29 8.98 -40.60
C ALA A 542 1.78 7.57 -40.97
N SER A 543 2.26 6.54 -40.27
CA SER A 543 1.91 5.14 -40.50
C SER A 543 1.90 4.33 -39.20
N SER A 544 1.38 3.11 -39.27
CA SER A 544 1.47 2.15 -38.15
C SER A 544 2.93 1.88 -37.79
N LEU A 545 3.19 1.81 -36.49
CA LEU A 545 4.49 1.51 -35.90
C LEU A 545 4.42 0.30 -34.96
N LYS A 546 3.27 -0.39 -34.91
CA LYS A 546 3.11 -1.64 -34.19
C LYS A 546 4.19 -2.65 -34.59
N GLN A 547 4.93 -3.14 -33.61
CA GLN A 547 5.93 -4.18 -33.81
C GLN A 547 5.26 -5.55 -33.97
N ALA A 548 5.92 -6.45 -34.69
CA ALA A 548 5.47 -7.82 -34.81
C ALA A 548 5.39 -8.49 -33.42
N PRO A 549 4.37 -9.33 -33.15
CA PRO A 549 4.29 -10.07 -31.89
C PRO A 549 5.58 -10.86 -31.65
N VAL A 550 6.05 -10.88 -30.40
CA VAL A 550 7.19 -11.71 -30.00
C VAL A 550 6.84 -13.18 -30.29
N PRO A 551 7.71 -13.96 -30.97
CA PRO A 551 7.42 -15.36 -31.29
C PRO A 551 7.06 -16.19 -30.05
N SER A 552 5.98 -16.96 -30.15
CA SER A 552 5.37 -17.74 -29.07
C SER A 552 6.26 -18.83 -28.45
N GLN A 553 7.47 -19.07 -28.98
CA GLN A 553 8.44 -19.98 -28.36
C GLN A 553 9.00 -19.43 -27.04
N LEU A 554 8.95 -18.10 -26.80
CA LEU A 554 9.10 -17.53 -25.46
C LEU A 554 7.81 -17.58 -24.62
N ALA A 555 6.63 -17.68 -25.25
CA ALA A 555 5.32 -17.64 -24.58
C ALA A 555 4.80 -19.03 -24.11
N ALA A 556 5.45 -20.12 -24.53
CA ALA A 556 4.93 -21.48 -24.36
C ALA A 556 5.02 -22.07 -22.94
N THR A 557 5.42 -21.31 -21.91
CA THR A 557 5.45 -21.79 -20.52
C THR A 557 4.51 -21.05 -19.56
N GLY A 558 3.63 -20.15 -20.03
CA GLY A 558 2.82 -19.32 -19.13
C GLY A 558 1.37 -19.07 -19.53
N ALA A 559 0.80 -19.82 -20.46
CA ALA A 559 -0.60 -19.67 -20.84
C ALA A 559 -1.53 -20.44 -19.87
N ALA A 560 -1.76 -19.88 -18.68
CA ALA A 560 -2.98 -20.12 -17.92
C ALA A 560 -3.77 -18.80 -17.88
N GLY A 561 -5.03 -18.86 -18.32
CA GLY A 561 -5.87 -17.70 -18.60
C GLY A 561 -6.15 -16.80 -17.41
N HIS A 562 -6.69 -15.62 -17.71
CA HIS A 562 -7.34 -14.74 -16.73
C HIS A 562 -8.36 -15.57 -15.95
N ALA A 563 -8.02 -15.88 -14.70
CA ALA A 563 -8.89 -16.53 -13.72
C ALA A 563 -9.16 -15.53 -12.58
N PRO A 564 -10.34 -15.59 -11.96
CA PRO A 564 -10.71 -14.73 -10.81
C PRO A 564 -9.72 -14.88 -9.65
N PRO A 565 -9.69 -13.94 -8.68
CA PRO A 565 -8.74 -13.97 -7.58
C PRO A 565 -8.75 -15.33 -6.86
N PRO A 566 -7.57 -15.81 -6.41
CA PRO A 566 -7.43 -17.17 -5.89
C PRO A 566 -8.31 -17.38 -4.66
N THR A 567 -9.10 -18.45 -4.64
CA THR A 567 -9.60 -19.04 -3.40
C THR A 567 -8.43 -19.67 -2.68
N THR A 568 -7.89 -18.98 -1.68
CA THR A 568 -6.79 -19.52 -0.87
C THR A 568 -7.33 -20.57 0.09
N ARG A 569 -6.77 -21.78 0.04
CA ARG A 569 -6.92 -22.78 1.11
C ARG A 569 -6.04 -22.37 2.27
N LEU A 570 -6.65 -22.25 3.44
CA LEU A 570 -5.98 -22.07 4.70
C LEU A 570 -5.48 -23.40 5.23
N VAL A 571 -4.19 -23.48 5.53
CA VAL A 571 -3.61 -24.66 6.19
C VAL A 571 -3.97 -24.58 7.67
N ALA A 572 -5.06 -25.26 8.03
CA ALA A 572 -5.44 -25.50 9.42
C ALA A 572 -4.49 -26.53 10.09
N PRO A 573 -4.27 -26.44 11.41
CA PRO A 573 -3.35 -27.33 12.14
C PRO A 573 -3.89 -28.76 12.24
N ALA A 574 -3.02 -29.75 12.03
CA ALA A 574 -3.27 -31.12 12.45
C ALA A 574 -2.93 -31.28 13.94
N ALA A 575 -3.84 -31.87 14.71
CA ALA A 575 -3.68 -32.14 16.13
C ALA A 575 -2.42 -32.99 16.41
N ALA A 576 -1.62 -32.55 17.37
CA ALA A 576 -0.37 -33.19 17.77
C ALA A 576 -0.61 -34.57 18.40
N THR A 577 0.07 -35.59 17.88
CA THR A 577 0.32 -36.85 18.59
C THR A 577 1.62 -36.74 19.38
N ALA A 578 1.58 -37.23 20.63
CA ALA A 578 2.65 -37.10 21.63
C ALA A 578 3.97 -37.81 21.24
N PRO A 579 5.14 -37.30 21.67
CA PRO A 579 6.42 -37.93 21.38
C PRO A 579 6.79 -39.02 22.40
N ALA A 580 7.33 -40.13 21.91
CA ALA A 580 7.96 -41.19 22.70
C ALA A 580 9.41 -40.84 23.08
N ALA A 581 9.89 -41.48 24.16
CA ALA A 581 11.08 -41.16 24.94
C ALA A 581 12.45 -41.29 24.23
N ARG A 582 13.43 -40.50 24.71
CA ARG A 582 14.87 -40.52 24.35
C ARG A 582 15.67 -41.52 25.22
N PRO A 583 16.76 -42.15 24.73
CA PRO A 583 17.79 -42.71 25.58
C PRO A 583 19.01 -41.77 25.77
N GLY A 584 19.73 -41.99 26.87
CA GLY A 584 20.61 -41.03 27.55
C GLY A 584 22.02 -40.79 26.99
N ARG A 585 22.61 -39.69 27.45
CA ARG A 585 23.99 -39.25 27.17
C ARG A 585 24.97 -39.72 28.25
N ALA A 586 26.13 -40.20 27.83
CA ALA A 586 27.30 -40.42 28.67
C ALA A 586 28.10 -39.10 28.86
N GLY A 587 28.67 -38.92 30.06
CA GLY A 587 29.31 -37.68 30.51
C GLY A 587 30.70 -37.42 29.92
N PHE A 588 30.99 -36.15 29.66
CA PHE A 588 32.29 -35.61 29.24
C PHE A 588 32.82 -34.65 30.32
N PRO A 589 34.12 -34.66 30.70
CA PRO A 589 34.59 -33.95 31.89
C PRO A 589 34.91 -32.47 31.61
N TRP A 590 34.21 -31.57 32.31
CA TRP A 590 34.22 -30.11 32.09
C TRP A 590 35.44 -29.35 32.66
N ALA A 591 36.30 -30.01 33.45
CA ALA A 591 37.33 -29.31 34.22
C ALA A 591 38.51 -28.79 33.36
N ALA A 592 38.81 -29.41 32.22
CA ALA A 592 39.93 -29.00 31.37
C ALA A 592 39.57 -27.86 30.39
N PHE A 593 38.30 -27.70 30.04
CA PHE A 593 37.84 -26.72 29.05
C PHE A 593 37.75 -25.30 29.64
N LEU A 594 37.38 -25.18 30.91
CA LEU A 594 37.22 -23.88 31.58
C LEU A 594 38.56 -23.19 31.89
N GLY A 595 39.63 -23.95 32.13
CA GLY A 595 40.96 -23.39 32.37
C GLY A 595 41.61 -22.74 31.14
N GLY A 596 41.37 -23.30 29.95
CA GLY A 596 41.92 -22.76 28.70
C GLY A 596 41.26 -21.46 28.26
N MET A 597 39.96 -21.30 28.51
CA MET A 597 39.19 -20.14 28.06
C MET A 597 39.54 -18.85 28.82
N ALA A 598 39.93 -18.96 30.10
CA ALA A 598 40.32 -17.81 30.91
C ALA A 598 41.62 -17.14 30.42
N VAL A 599 42.57 -17.93 29.92
CA VAL A 599 43.87 -17.42 29.43
C VAL A 599 43.71 -16.69 28.09
N VAL A 600 42.83 -17.17 27.21
CA VAL A 600 42.57 -16.54 25.91
C VAL A 600 41.84 -15.20 26.07
N LEU A 601 40.89 -15.12 27.02
CA LEU A 601 40.15 -13.88 27.28
C LEU A 601 41.05 -12.77 27.88
N ALA A 602 42.02 -13.14 28.73
CA ALA A 602 42.99 -12.18 29.28
C ALA A 602 43.93 -11.61 28.19
N ALA A 603 44.32 -12.43 27.21
CA ALA A 603 45.17 -12.01 26.10
C ALA A 603 44.44 -11.07 25.12
N LEU A 604 43.16 -11.33 24.84
CA LEU A 604 42.33 -10.49 23.97
C LEU A 604 41.96 -9.14 24.61
N GLY A 605 41.77 -9.12 25.94
CA GLY A 605 41.54 -7.87 26.67
C GLY A 605 42.73 -6.92 26.64
N ALA A 606 43.95 -7.45 26.70
CA ALA A 606 45.18 -6.64 26.66
C ALA A 606 45.44 -6.03 25.27
N THR A 607 45.14 -6.74 24.18
CA THR A 607 45.27 -6.23 22.81
C THR A 607 44.18 -5.19 22.47
N GLY A 608 42.95 -5.38 22.95
CA GLY A 608 41.87 -4.40 22.78
C GLY A 608 42.17 -3.05 23.46
N TRP A 609 42.74 -3.09 24.68
CA TRP A 609 43.11 -1.88 25.41
C TRP A 609 44.25 -1.09 24.75
N PHE A 610 45.20 -1.78 24.11
CA PHE A 610 46.35 -1.12 23.46
C PHE A 610 45.99 -0.49 22.11
N LEU A 611 45.07 -1.10 21.35
CA LEU A 611 44.56 -0.56 20.07
C LEU A 611 43.65 0.66 20.29
N SER A 612 42.89 0.69 21.39
CA SER A 612 42.04 1.81 21.79
C SER A 612 42.81 3.12 22.04
N ARG A 613 44.11 3.06 22.36
CA ARG A 613 44.93 4.26 22.63
C ARG A 613 45.54 4.92 21.39
N ARG A 614 45.38 4.37 20.18
CA ARG A 614 46.13 4.85 18.99
C ARG A 614 45.33 5.49 17.86
N GLN A 615 44.02 5.65 17.96
CA GLN A 615 43.25 6.39 16.94
C GLN A 615 42.20 7.28 17.57
N SER A 616 42.43 8.60 17.53
CA SER A 616 41.42 9.65 17.43
C SER A 616 42.11 10.99 17.22
N SER A 617 42.54 11.26 15.99
CA SER A 617 42.61 12.65 15.50
C SER A 617 41.33 12.86 14.71
N ALA A 618 40.28 13.33 15.38
CA ALA A 618 39.04 13.71 14.73
C ALA A 618 39.25 15.04 13.99
N MET A 619 39.06 15.03 12.66
CA MET A 619 38.76 16.26 11.94
C MET A 619 37.37 16.72 12.36
N ALA A 620 37.28 17.95 12.86
CA ALA A 620 36.02 18.60 13.19
C ALA A 620 35.25 18.88 11.89
N ILE A 621 34.24 18.06 11.61
CA ILE A 621 33.15 18.37 10.67
C ILE A 621 32.01 18.88 11.53
N GLN A 622 31.54 20.11 11.28
CA GLN A 622 30.32 20.62 11.94
C GLN A 622 29.10 19.88 11.36
N PRO A 623 28.34 19.13 12.17
CA PRO A 623 27.05 18.60 11.75
C PRO A 623 26.03 19.75 11.63
N LEU A 624 25.17 19.69 10.62
CA LEU A 624 23.91 20.45 10.60
C LEU A 624 23.01 19.84 11.69
N THR A 625 23.10 20.36 12.90
CA THR A 625 22.29 19.93 14.04
C THR A 625 20.87 20.47 13.90
N THR A 626 19.90 19.58 13.70
CA THR A 626 18.51 19.82 14.14
C THR A 626 18.23 18.87 15.31
N ASP A 627 18.54 19.34 16.52
CA ASP A 627 18.30 18.57 17.74
C ASP A 627 16.78 18.37 17.94
N TRP A 628 16.38 17.11 18.10
CA TRP A 628 15.00 16.68 18.33
C TRP A 628 14.86 16.14 19.77
N PRO A 629 14.13 16.80 20.69
CA PRO A 629 13.88 16.24 22.02
C PRO A 629 12.73 15.22 21.99
N ILE A 630 12.98 13.98 22.46
CA ILE A 630 11.98 12.93 22.69
C ILE A 630 11.90 12.64 24.19
N PRO A 631 10.72 12.68 24.83
CA PRO A 631 10.43 11.83 25.99
C PRO A 631 9.91 10.48 25.48
N ALA A 632 10.69 9.43 25.76
CA ALA A 632 10.41 8.00 25.62
C ALA A 632 9.06 7.58 24.97
N LEU A 633 9.09 7.33 23.65
CA LEU A 633 8.12 6.49 22.96
C LEU A 633 8.56 5.02 23.13
N ALA A 634 8.22 4.42 24.26
CA ALA A 634 8.16 2.97 24.36
C ALA A 634 6.78 2.54 23.83
N GLY A 635 6.71 2.16 22.56
CA GLY A 635 5.57 1.42 22.04
C GLY A 635 5.44 0.14 22.86
N GLN A 636 4.28 -0.10 23.47
CA GLN A 636 4.05 -1.39 24.10
C GLN A 636 3.98 -2.48 23.01
N PRO A 637 4.59 -3.66 23.23
CA PRO A 637 4.51 -4.75 22.28
C PRO A 637 3.06 -5.19 22.10
N LEU A 638 2.68 -5.48 20.86
CA LEU A 638 1.42 -6.14 20.54
C LEU A 638 1.31 -7.45 21.36
N PRO A 639 0.15 -7.76 21.95
CA PRO A 639 -0.05 -9.04 22.62
C PRO A 639 0.15 -10.18 21.60
N SER A 640 0.79 -11.26 22.05
CA SER A 640 1.22 -12.41 21.24
C SER A 640 0.11 -13.18 20.50
N SER A 641 -1.14 -12.73 20.63
CA SER A 641 -2.32 -13.21 19.89
C SER A 641 -2.43 -12.62 18.47
N ALA A 642 -1.57 -11.68 18.07
CA ALA A 642 -1.51 -11.08 16.72
C ALA A 642 -1.01 -12.03 15.61
N LEU A 643 -0.98 -13.34 15.86
CA LEU A 643 -0.40 -14.37 15.00
C LEU A 643 -1.42 -15.43 14.54
N ALA A 644 -2.71 -15.20 14.76
CA ALA A 644 -3.76 -16.04 14.19
C ALA A 644 -4.01 -15.62 12.73
N ALA A 645 -3.56 -16.50 11.84
CA ALA A 645 -3.64 -16.41 10.39
C ALA A 645 -5.04 -16.02 9.88
N THR A 646 -5.12 -15.58 8.63
CA THR A 646 -6.34 -15.64 7.82
C THR A 646 -7.11 -16.93 8.17
N VAL A 647 -8.32 -16.84 8.72
CA VAL A 647 -9.15 -18.05 8.88
C VAL A 647 -10.53 -17.70 8.34
N GLU A 648 -11.01 -18.43 7.31
CA GLU A 648 -12.44 -18.60 7.12
C GLU A 648 -13.05 -18.84 8.49
N ILE A 649 -13.98 -18.01 8.97
CA ILE A 649 -14.53 -18.17 10.34
C ILE A 649 -14.96 -19.63 10.52
N PRO A 650 -14.24 -20.44 11.32
CA PRO A 650 -14.51 -21.87 11.37
C PRO A 650 -15.88 -22.08 11.98
N ILE A 651 -16.72 -22.90 11.35
CA ILE A 651 -17.92 -23.38 12.03
C ILE A 651 -17.45 -24.15 13.27
N GLY A 652 -17.92 -23.72 14.43
CA GLY A 652 -17.51 -24.19 15.74
C GLY A 652 -16.52 -23.27 16.47
N SER A 653 -16.03 -22.19 15.85
CA SER A 653 -15.17 -21.21 16.52
C SER A 653 -15.91 -20.42 17.60
N PHE A 654 -15.18 -19.97 18.61
CA PHE A 654 -15.70 -19.20 19.72
C PHE A 654 -15.13 -17.78 19.73
N TRP A 655 -15.98 -16.85 20.13
CA TRP A 655 -15.70 -15.41 20.13
C TRP A 655 -16.26 -14.78 21.41
N GLN A 656 -15.60 -13.74 21.92
CA GLN A 656 -16.08 -12.97 23.06
C GLN A 656 -16.59 -11.62 22.60
N ALA A 657 -17.82 -11.25 22.99
CA ALA A 657 -18.38 -9.92 22.72
C ALA A 657 -17.54 -8.82 23.39
N THR A 658 -17.25 -7.77 22.65
CA THR A 658 -16.44 -6.61 23.06
C THR A 658 -17.20 -5.32 22.77
N ASN A 659 -16.78 -4.21 23.38
CA ASN A 659 -17.37 -2.91 23.08
C ASN A 659 -16.92 -2.45 21.68
N ALA A 660 -17.87 -2.28 20.75
CA ALA A 660 -17.59 -1.91 19.36
C ALA A 660 -17.15 -0.44 19.15
N GLY A 661 -16.95 0.33 20.24
CA GLY A 661 -16.44 1.71 20.20
C GLY A 661 -17.45 2.76 19.76
N ASP A 662 -18.61 2.35 19.25
CA ASP A 662 -19.75 3.16 18.84
C ASP A 662 -20.93 3.12 19.84
N GLY A 663 -20.80 2.36 20.92
CA GLY A 663 -21.78 2.28 22.01
C GLY A 663 -23.06 1.52 21.66
N ARG A 664 -23.09 0.79 20.53
CA ARG A 664 -24.22 -0.07 20.15
C ARG A 664 -24.02 -1.49 20.70
N ASP A 665 -25.10 -2.09 21.20
CA ASP A 665 -25.09 -3.48 21.64
C ASP A 665 -24.92 -4.44 20.45
N LEU A 666 -24.40 -5.63 20.72
CA LEU A 666 -24.19 -6.67 19.72
C LEU A 666 -25.55 -7.33 19.38
N ASP A 667 -26.19 -6.90 18.28
CA ASP A 667 -27.52 -7.39 17.88
C ASP A 667 -27.46 -8.63 16.98
N LEU A 668 -28.24 -9.65 17.32
CA LEU A 668 -28.44 -10.85 16.49
C LEU A 668 -29.75 -10.76 15.69
N ARG A 669 -29.69 -11.01 14.38
CA ARG A 669 -30.86 -11.00 13.49
C ARG A 669 -31.51 -12.39 13.39
N GLN A 670 -32.82 -12.43 13.13
CA GLN A 670 -33.49 -13.72 12.92
C GLN A 670 -33.17 -14.34 11.55
N GLN A 671 -32.98 -13.53 10.51
CA GLN A 671 -32.63 -13.98 9.16
C GLN A 671 -31.55 -13.11 8.49
N PRO A 672 -30.71 -13.69 7.62
CA PRO A 672 -29.75 -12.94 6.82
C PRO A 672 -30.46 -12.13 5.73
N GLY A 673 -30.20 -10.82 5.67
CA GLY A 673 -30.70 -9.94 4.61
C GLY A 673 -31.96 -9.12 4.91
N GLU A 674 -32.59 -9.25 6.08
CA GLU A 674 -33.64 -8.30 6.49
C GLU A 674 -33.02 -6.92 6.72
N ALA A 675 -33.48 -5.90 6.01
CA ALA A 675 -33.15 -4.51 6.31
C ALA A 675 -33.64 -4.15 7.71
N ALA A 676 -32.92 -3.31 8.45
CA ALA A 676 -33.49 -2.62 9.62
C ALA A 676 -34.56 -1.66 9.10
N GLY A 677 -35.74 -2.21 8.82
CA GLY A 677 -36.87 -1.46 8.31
C GLY A 677 -37.42 -0.57 9.41
N LEU A 678 -37.56 0.71 9.09
CA LEU A 678 -38.52 1.61 9.74
C LEU A 678 -39.94 1.03 9.53
N THR A 679 -40.30 0.04 10.33
CA THR A 679 -41.67 -0.43 10.51
C THR A 679 -42.07 -0.14 11.95
N GLU A 680 -43.30 0.33 12.13
CA GLU A 680 -43.90 0.75 13.41
C GLU A 680 -43.54 -0.17 14.59
N PRO A 681 -43.47 0.37 15.83
CA PRO A 681 -43.01 -0.37 17.00
C PRO A 681 -43.93 -1.55 17.30
N GLY A 682 -43.60 -2.71 16.72
CA GLY A 682 -44.06 -4.01 17.18
C GLY A 682 -43.30 -4.40 18.45
N PRO A 683 -43.86 -5.27 19.31
CA PRO A 683 -43.40 -5.44 20.69
C PRO A 683 -42.10 -6.25 20.85
N THR A 684 -41.27 -6.42 19.83
CA THR A 684 -40.06 -7.25 19.92
C THR A 684 -38.92 -6.66 19.08
N GLU A 685 -38.15 -5.76 19.68
CA GLU A 685 -36.78 -5.49 19.22
C GLU A 685 -35.92 -6.76 19.35
N PRO A 686 -34.92 -6.97 18.46
CA PRO A 686 -34.05 -8.14 18.54
C PRO A 686 -33.27 -8.14 19.87
N PRO A 687 -33.04 -9.31 20.48
CA PRO A 687 -32.34 -9.41 21.75
C PRO A 687 -30.85 -9.04 21.59
N ALA A 688 -30.37 -8.21 22.50
CA ALA A 688 -29.00 -7.68 22.52
C ALA A 688 -28.04 -8.63 23.27
N VAL A 689 -26.85 -8.85 22.74
CA VAL A 689 -25.83 -9.69 23.38
C VAL A 689 -24.94 -8.83 24.29
N ALA A 690 -24.90 -9.17 25.58
CA ALA A 690 -24.09 -8.46 26.56
C ALA A 690 -22.58 -8.51 26.23
N ILE A 691 -21.87 -7.40 26.43
CA ILE A 691 -20.40 -7.33 26.36
C ILE A 691 -19.80 -8.38 27.32
N GLY A 692 -18.78 -9.10 26.86
CA GLY A 692 -18.14 -10.19 27.59
C GLY A 692 -18.79 -11.56 27.40
N SER A 693 -19.96 -11.63 26.73
CA SER A 693 -20.60 -12.91 26.38
C SER A 693 -19.75 -13.73 25.41
N ILE A 694 -19.79 -15.04 25.53
CA ILE A 694 -19.10 -15.97 24.65
C ILE A 694 -20.12 -16.47 23.62
N VAL A 695 -19.78 -16.42 22.33
CA VAL A 695 -20.61 -16.89 21.22
C VAL A 695 -19.85 -17.90 20.37
N ARG A 696 -20.57 -18.87 19.80
CA ARG A 696 -20.04 -19.91 18.91
C ARG A 696 -20.65 -19.77 17.52
N VAL A 697 -19.82 -19.87 16.50
CA VAL A 697 -20.30 -19.86 15.10
C VAL A 697 -20.86 -21.22 14.75
N ILE A 698 -22.13 -21.31 14.34
CA ILE A 698 -22.81 -22.57 14.06
C ILE A 698 -23.09 -22.81 12.57
N SER A 699 -23.22 -21.76 11.75
CA SER A 699 -23.35 -21.88 10.30
C SER A 699 -22.95 -20.60 9.57
N ARG A 700 -22.78 -20.68 8.25
CA ARG A 700 -22.48 -19.52 7.39
C ARG A 700 -23.39 -19.49 6.17
N GLN A 701 -23.68 -18.30 5.65
CA GLN A 701 -24.45 -18.10 4.43
C GLN A 701 -24.04 -16.81 3.73
N THR A 702 -23.87 -16.86 2.41
CA THR A 702 -23.66 -15.67 1.57
C THR A 702 -24.98 -15.32 0.87
N THR A 703 -25.43 -14.07 0.99
CA THR A 703 -26.67 -13.60 0.34
C THR A 703 -26.42 -13.15 -1.10
N ALA A 704 -27.49 -12.99 -1.88
CA ALA A 704 -27.39 -12.64 -3.32
C ALA A 704 -26.74 -11.27 -3.59
N ASP A 705 -26.65 -10.40 -2.58
CA ASP A 705 -25.92 -9.13 -2.62
C ASP A 705 -24.43 -9.27 -2.25
N ASN A 706 -23.91 -10.50 -2.23
CA ASN A 706 -22.54 -10.86 -1.92
C ASN A 706 -22.10 -10.50 -0.48
N THR A 707 -23.05 -10.41 0.46
CA THR A 707 -22.78 -10.18 1.88
C THR A 707 -22.65 -11.52 2.61
N ASP A 708 -21.57 -11.70 3.37
CA ASP A 708 -21.37 -12.90 4.19
C ASP A 708 -22.00 -12.75 5.58
N TRP A 709 -22.73 -13.79 5.98
CA TRP A 709 -23.40 -13.90 7.27
C TRP A 709 -22.94 -15.15 8.01
N VAL A 710 -22.77 -15.00 9.31
CA VAL A 710 -22.52 -16.07 10.27
C VAL A 710 -23.71 -16.18 11.20
N ARG A 711 -24.12 -17.41 11.48
CA ARG A 711 -25.08 -17.70 12.53
C ARG A 711 -24.32 -18.02 13.80
N LEU A 712 -24.66 -17.32 14.87
CA LEU A 712 -24.01 -17.38 16.17
C LEU A 712 -24.97 -18.01 17.17
N GLN A 713 -24.44 -18.81 18.08
CA GLN A 713 -25.11 -19.31 19.26
C GLN A 713 -24.44 -18.73 20.51
N ILE A 714 -25.22 -18.23 21.46
CA ILE A 714 -24.69 -17.67 22.69
C ILE A 714 -24.38 -18.79 23.68
N CYS A 715 -23.13 -18.85 24.12
CA CYS A 715 -22.59 -19.94 24.93
C CYS A 715 -22.66 -19.65 26.42
N SER A 716 -22.26 -18.44 26.80
CA SER A 716 -22.32 -17.96 28.18
C SER A 716 -22.44 -16.45 28.20
N ILE A 717 -23.14 -15.92 29.20
CA ILE A 717 -23.19 -14.49 29.52
C ILE A 717 -22.36 -14.23 30.79
N PRO A 718 -21.78 -13.02 30.98
CA PRO A 718 -21.06 -12.68 32.19
C PRO A 718 -21.98 -12.82 33.42
N SER A 719 -21.48 -13.45 34.49
CA SER A 719 -22.23 -13.58 35.76
C SER A 719 -22.12 -12.28 36.58
N GLY A 720 -23.21 -11.89 37.25
CA GLY A 720 -23.41 -10.57 37.84
C GLY A 720 -22.50 -10.21 39.01
N ASP A 721 -21.34 -9.63 38.67
CA ASP A 721 -20.66 -8.53 39.40
C ASP A 721 -20.08 -7.48 38.40
N SER A 722 -20.30 -7.65 37.09
CA SER A 722 -19.74 -6.81 36.02
C SER A 722 -20.78 -6.03 35.20
N LEU A 723 -22.06 -6.06 35.59
CA LEU A 723 -23.13 -5.25 34.97
C LEU A 723 -23.26 -3.85 35.60
N GLU A 724 -22.55 -3.57 36.70
CA GLU A 724 -22.58 -2.26 37.38
C GLU A 724 -21.45 -1.29 36.96
N GLN A 725 -20.61 -1.65 35.99
CA GLN A 725 -19.63 -0.72 35.40
C GLN A 725 -20.13 -0.15 34.07
N ALA A 726 -21.34 0.41 34.09
CA ALA A 726 -21.71 1.45 33.13
C ALA A 726 -21.00 2.76 33.53
N PRO A 727 -20.58 3.61 32.58
CA PRO A 727 -19.94 4.88 32.91
C PRO A 727 -20.91 5.74 33.73
N GLN A 728 -20.43 6.28 34.85
CA GLN A 728 -21.17 7.29 35.61
C GLN A 728 -21.55 8.43 34.67
N GLU A 729 -22.85 8.56 34.41
CA GLU A 729 -23.44 9.71 33.72
C GLU A 729 -23.13 10.98 34.51
N THR A 730 -22.38 11.88 33.89
CA THR A 730 -22.33 13.28 34.29
C THR A 730 -23.65 13.94 33.96
N ASP A 731 -24.33 14.38 35.02
CA ASP A 731 -25.14 15.59 35.10
C ASP A 731 -26.36 15.66 34.17
N LEU A 732 -27.54 15.29 34.69
CA LEU A 732 -28.83 15.91 34.37
C LEU A 732 -29.87 15.49 35.43
N SER A 733 -30.40 16.49 36.12
CA SER A 733 -31.40 16.36 37.18
C SER A 733 -32.82 16.19 36.62
N GLU A 734 -33.38 14.98 36.68
CA GLU A 734 -34.85 14.71 36.71
C GLU A 734 -35.13 13.41 37.50
N PRO A 735 -36.29 13.28 38.18
CA PRO A 735 -36.55 12.17 39.09
C PRO A 735 -36.97 10.89 38.35
N LEU A 736 -36.20 9.82 38.56
CA LEU A 736 -36.48 8.44 38.12
C LEU A 736 -37.82 7.93 38.67
N ALA A 737 -38.78 7.74 37.76
CA ALA A 737 -39.93 6.88 37.98
C ALA A 737 -40.04 5.89 36.82
N ASN A 738 -39.93 4.59 37.16
CA ASN A 738 -40.26 3.42 36.35
C ASN A 738 -39.52 3.23 35.01
N ASN A 739 -38.40 2.49 35.03
CA ASN A 739 -38.00 1.70 33.87
C ASN A 739 -37.82 0.23 34.30
N PRO A 740 -38.84 -0.63 34.15
CA PRO A 740 -38.66 -2.05 34.27
C PRO A 740 -37.97 -2.58 33.00
N ASP A 741 -37.09 -3.56 33.18
CA ASP A 741 -36.62 -4.49 32.14
C ASP A 741 -35.49 -4.10 31.16
N LEU A 742 -34.28 -3.89 31.69
CA LEU A 742 -33.04 -4.21 30.95
C LEU A 742 -32.74 -5.73 30.95
N SER A 743 -33.26 -6.47 31.95
CA SER A 743 -33.12 -7.93 32.06
C SER A 743 -33.87 -8.74 31.00
N GLN A 744 -34.97 -8.23 30.45
CA GLN A 744 -35.72 -8.89 29.36
C GLN A 744 -35.14 -8.66 27.96
N ARG A 745 -34.17 -7.74 27.80
CA ARG A 745 -33.56 -7.42 26.51
C ARG A 745 -32.29 -8.21 26.19
N LEU A 746 -31.66 -8.78 27.22
CA LEU A 746 -30.39 -9.49 27.08
C LEU A 746 -30.63 -10.93 26.62
N SER A 747 -29.94 -11.31 25.54
CA SER A 747 -29.98 -12.69 25.05
C SER A 747 -29.45 -13.66 26.11
N THR A 748 -30.05 -14.84 26.16
CA THR A 748 -29.70 -15.89 27.12
C THR A 748 -28.78 -16.96 26.51
N PRO A 749 -27.99 -17.68 27.32
CA PRO A 749 -27.22 -18.82 26.82
C PRO A 749 -28.11 -19.87 26.13
N GLY A 750 -27.84 -20.09 24.84
CA GLY A 750 -28.60 -20.96 23.94
C GLY A 750 -29.28 -20.21 22.79
N ASP A 751 -29.46 -18.89 22.89
CA ASP A 751 -30.06 -18.10 21.82
C ASP A 751 -29.18 -18.08 20.57
N GLU A 752 -29.84 -18.10 19.41
CA GLU A 752 -29.19 -18.12 18.11
C GLU A 752 -29.65 -16.95 17.25
N GLY A 753 -28.74 -16.42 16.44
CA GLY A 753 -29.12 -15.49 15.40
C GLY A 753 -27.99 -15.20 14.42
N TRP A 754 -28.31 -14.40 13.42
CA TRP A 754 -27.44 -14.09 12.30
C TRP A 754 -26.78 -12.73 12.50
N MET A 755 -25.51 -12.68 12.14
CA MET A 755 -24.70 -11.48 12.14
C MET A 755 -23.89 -11.45 10.85
N GLN A 756 -23.62 -10.26 10.34
CA GLN A 756 -22.70 -10.15 9.21
C GLN A 756 -21.29 -10.52 9.68
N THR A 757 -20.56 -11.29 8.86
CA THR A 757 -19.18 -11.72 9.14
C THR A 757 -18.28 -10.55 9.59
N ARG A 758 -18.41 -9.39 8.95
CA ARG A 758 -17.67 -8.17 9.31
C ARG A 758 -18.04 -7.59 10.68
N GLN A 759 -19.30 -7.71 11.12
CA GLN A 759 -19.74 -7.25 12.43
C GLN A 759 -19.19 -8.14 13.53
N LEU A 760 -19.08 -9.46 13.28
CA LEU A 760 -18.41 -10.37 14.20
C LEU A 760 -16.97 -9.93 14.46
N TYR A 761 -16.20 -9.64 13.41
CA TYR A 761 -14.82 -9.16 13.56
C TYR A 761 -14.68 -7.82 14.29
N ARG A 762 -15.67 -6.92 14.17
CA ARG A 762 -15.64 -5.61 14.83
C ARG A 762 -16.01 -5.67 16.30
N ALA A 763 -17.03 -6.45 16.63
CA ALA A 763 -17.69 -6.40 17.93
C ALA A 763 -17.35 -7.62 18.79
N THR A 764 -16.52 -8.55 18.31
CA THR A 764 -16.08 -9.72 19.08
C THR A 764 -14.60 -10.02 18.88
N ALA A 765 -13.96 -10.60 19.90
CA ALA A 765 -12.59 -11.08 19.86
C ALA A 765 -12.56 -12.62 19.74
N PHE A 766 -11.76 -13.16 18.82
CA PHE A 766 -11.59 -14.60 18.66
C PHE A 766 -10.92 -15.24 19.88
N LEU A 767 -11.41 -16.40 20.31
CA LEU A 767 -10.84 -17.17 21.41
C LEU A 767 -10.16 -18.44 20.91
N GLU A 768 -8.82 -18.49 20.98
CA GLU A 768 -8.04 -19.69 20.61
C GLU A 768 -8.34 -20.89 21.53
N LEU A 769 -8.60 -20.63 22.81
CA LEU A 769 -8.92 -21.63 23.82
C LEU A 769 -10.09 -21.13 24.66
N VAL A 770 -11.07 -22.00 24.86
CA VAL A 770 -12.27 -21.72 25.65
C VAL A 770 -12.32 -22.69 26.81
N THR A 771 -12.38 -22.17 28.03
CA THR A 771 -12.56 -23.00 29.24
C THR A 771 -13.95 -23.64 29.25
N PRO A 772 -14.16 -24.79 29.94
CA PRO A 772 -15.50 -25.40 30.06
C PRO A 772 -16.56 -24.44 30.60
N THR A 773 -16.15 -23.52 31.48
CA THR A 773 -16.96 -22.44 32.02
C THR A 773 -17.36 -21.39 30.96
N GLN A 774 -16.46 -21.02 30.05
CA GLN A 774 -16.74 -20.09 28.95
C GLN A 774 -17.50 -20.75 27.79
N ALA A 775 -17.29 -22.04 27.57
CA ALA A 775 -18.04 -22.80 26.56
C ALA A 775 -19.52 -22.94 26.96
N GLY A 776 -19.83 -22.84 28.25
CA GLY A 776 -21.18 -22.76 28.78
C GLY A 776 -22.12 -23.81 28.19
N ARG A 777 -23.17 -23.39 27.48
CA ARG A 777 -24.14 -24.28 26.81
C ARG A 777 -23.75 -24.72 25.40
N CYS A 778 -22.68 -24.18 24.84
CA CYS A 778 -22.16 -24.55 23.52
C CYS A 778 -21.17 -25.72 23.56
N VAL A 779 -21.03 -26.40 24.71
CA VAL A 779 -20.24 -27.63 24.82
C VAL A 779 -20.81 -28.67 23.85
N PRO A 780 -19.99 -29.34 23.02
CA PRO A 780 -20.46 -30.41 22.16
C PRO A 780 -21.02 -31.61 22.94
#